data_AF-A0A1B6P9V2-F1
#
_entry.id   AF-A0A1B6P9V2-F1
#
_cell.length_a   1.000
_cell.length_b   1.000
_cell.length_c   1.000
_cell.angle_alpha   90.00
_cell.angle_beta   90.00
_cell.angle_gamma   90.00
#
_symmetry.space_group_name_H-M   'P 1'
#
loop_
_entity.id
_entity.type
_entity.pdbx_description
1 polymer ?
#
loop_
_entity_poly.entity_id
_entity_poly.type
_entity_poly.pdbx_seq_one_letter_code
_entity_poly.pdbx_strand_id
1 'polypeptide(L)'
;MLPASRGSICQPGRDPNCEFESKVVYRHLQDGDIVLVNRQPTLHKPSMMAHFVRVLPGERTLRMHYANCSTYNADFDGDEMNVHFPQDEISRAEAMNIVDANKQYIGPRSGDAVRGLIQDHIIGAVLLTKRDTFLTREEYSQLVFGSCMPSSNRGSRHPGKKVSAIEDYGTLELVRPAIWKPKPLWTGKQVITTILNHLTKGRPPFTVEQKGKIPKEYLKEGDPFAQEEKDSPAQQQEEDPSAQKEKEDSLARKEDPSAQKEKQEDPSAQKETQEDPSAKKETQEDPSAQKEKDSSVKKEKEKQNRIWKQKQKQKQDDCSELVLYIHDNELIKGIVDKAQFGKYGIVHTVHELYGADIAGILLSTFSRLFTLFLQLHGFTCGIDDLLLLQKADKLRSDILSGSEKCSEEVHLKFTGAGEDLKGDPVKLHMEVEKAVRSKGESDTGSLDNLMKSALSGITTEVNKNLFPDGLQKPFPGNCLSLMTTTGAKGGPVNMNQISSLLGQQELEGKRVPRMVSGKTLPCFPPWDISSRAGGFISDRFLTGLRPQEYYFHCMAGREGLVDTAVKTSRSGYLQRCLMKCLESLKVSYDHTVRDVDGSIVQFQYGEDGVDVLKTSFLKEFKELANNRKAVLAKLGGHSTKPTYNQYITKLPTKLNSDAEEFLEHSKEFQHCRYNIEAEELKELLEVKYLSSLVDPGEAVGVVAAQSIGEPSTQMTLNTFHLAGRGDLNVTLGIPRLKEILMTASANIKTPVMKCPLLEHTSMDDAKMVAAKLMRVRVADIVEKIEVCTVPFYNCNGHVSTLYKLQMKLYPEDQLESGLTVNECQATLRTVFVDAMEHAIEKHLDLLHKINEIRAVKVKDTDGSLSDGGEESESRHADGGDTVTSDDDDDQNDNDDDLGTDAEKMKRQEKDEMEYDDDTENEEGMGSESEESDDDPAGDDSQEADKEHKIKSETTSVDDLSYSAKKGKKSKDNHGTAKLEEKNQNKGRLGDQKQDQITKRRKKLTRTIHVESNDLDFEIHYAFLDEPHILLAQIAKKIARTIFVKACNNIDDCKIVKPRDDHARIQTAGVNFEVVWNLNEYISVHDITSNDIHAILKTYGVEAARNTIINEVSGVFKPYGIDVDMRHLSMIADFMTLDGGYRPMNRIGIGQFSTSPFGKMTFETATKFIVEAATHGEADFLECPSASVCLGKPPKVGTGIFGLLQNLELEQPMET
;
A
#
# COMPACT_ATOMS: atom_id res chain seq x y z
N MET A 1 49.47 -5.70 -5.11
CA MET A 1 48.87 -4.54 -4.43
C MET A 1 49.37 -3.28 -5.12
N LEU A 2 48.53 -2.68 -5.96
CA LEU A 2 48.83 -1.44 -6.69
C LEU A 2 48.80 -0.26 -5.70
N PRO A 3 49.77 0.67 -5.75
CA PRO A 3 49.74 1.91 -5.00
C PRO A 3 48.76 2.88 -5.69
N ALA A 4 47.47 2.68 -5.47
CA ALA A 4 46.44 3.60 -5.94
C ALA A 4 45.86 4.38 -4.76
N SER A 5 45.75 5.70 -4.91
CA SER A 5 45.04 6.68 -4.06
C SER A 5 45.76 7.35 -2.87
N ARG A 6 47.10 7.37 -2.82
CA ARG A 6 47.73 8.52 -2.13
C ARG A 6 47.57 9.74 -3.03
N GLY A 7 46.78 10.70 -2.59
CA GLY A 7 46.77 12.07 -3.12
C GLY A 7 48.12 12.77 -2.92
N SER A 8 49.19 12.24 -3.50
CA SER A 8 50.29 13.08 -3.93
C SER A 8 49.73 13.93 -5.07
N ILE A 9 49.29 15.13 -4.71
CA ILE A 9 49.39 16.26 -5.62
C ILE A 9 50.87 16.30 -6.01
N CYS A 10 51.23 15.61 -7.09
CA CYS A 10 52.45 15.91 -7.81
C CYS A 10 52.22 17.31 -8.36
N GLN A 11 52.58 18.33 -7.57
CA GLN A 11 52.72 19.68 -8.09
C GLN A 11 53.76 19.59 -9.21
N PRO A 12 53.41 19.89 -10.47
CA PRO A 12 54.40 19.95 -11.52
C PRO A 12 55.24 21.20 -11.26
N GLY A 13 56.44 21.02 -10.70
CA GLY A 13 57.42 22.11 -10.53
C GLY A 13 58.06 22.29 -9.15
N ARG A 14 57.99 21.33 -8.22
CA ARG A 14 58.79 21.42 -6.97
C ARG A 14 60.16 20.75 -7.11
N ASP A 15 61.18 21.50 -6.69
CA ASP A 15 62.59 21.12 -6.59
C ASP A 15 62.76 19.76 -5.87
N PRO A 16 63.57 18.82 -6.39
CA PRO A 16 63.78 17.49 -5.80
C PRO A 16 64.53 17.50 -4.44
N ASN A 17 64.86 18.67 -3.90
CA ASN A 17 65.65 18.82 -2.67
C ASN A 17 64.83 19.07 -1.39
N CYS A 18 63.50 19.02 -1.45
CA CYS A 18 62.65 19.26 -0.29
C CYS A 18 61.87 18.01 0.14
N GLU A 19 62.60 16.93 0.45
CA GLU A 19 62.05 15.74 1.14
C GLU A 19 61.81 16.05 2.62
N PHE A 20 60.67 16.66 2.95
CA PHE A 20 60.09 16.52 4.29
C PHE A 20 58.98 15.47 4.21
N GLU A 21 59.34 14.21 3.95
CA GLU A 21 58.43 13.09 4.18
C GLU A 21 58.36 12.83 5.69
N SER A 22 57.34 13.38 6.34
CA SER A 22 57.02 13.03 7.72
C SER A 22 56.73 11.53 7.83
N LYS A 23 57.32 10.86 8.82
CA LYS A 23 57.09 9.42 9.06
C LYS A 23 55.62 9.16 9.38
N VAL A 24 55.02 8.15 8.74
CA VAL A 24 53.65 7.70 9.02
C VAL A 24 53.68 6.65 10.14
N VAL A 25 52.91 6.87 11.21
CA VAL A 25 52.75 5.91 12.31
C VAL A 25 51.37 5.27 12.22
N TYR A 26 51.34 3.96 11.95
CA TYR A 26 50.12 3.17 11.97
C TYR A 26 49.73 2.86 13.42
N ARG A 27 48.94 3.75 14.02
CA ARG A 27 48.40 3.55 15.38
C ARG A 27 47.20 2.61 15.38
N HIS A 28 46.95 1.99 16.52
CA HIS A 28 45.69 1.27 16.74
C HIS A 28 44.49 2.22 16.80
N LEU A 29 43.30 1.64 16.62
CA LEU A 29 42.01 2.30 16.80
C LEU A 29 41.86 2.76 18.26
N GLN A 30 41.40 3.99 18.46
CA GLN A 30 41.26 4.65 19.76
C GLN A 30 39.85 5.22 19.94
N ASP A 31 39.51 5.54 21.19
CA ASP A 31 38.25 6.21 21.52
C ASP A 31 38.13 7.54 20.76
N GLY A 32 37.01 7.72 20.08
CA GLY A 32 36.73 8.91 19.27
C GLY A 32 37.16 8.80 17.80
N ASP A 33 37.79 7.70 17.38
CA ASP A 33 37.90 7.37 15.95
C ASP A 33 36.52 7.10 15.37
N ILE A 34 36.38 7.21 14.05
CA ILE A 34 35.13 6.99 13.33
C ILE A 34 35.22 5.74 12.47
N VAL A 35 34.16 4.93 12.49
CA VAL A 35 34.02 3.72 11.67
C VAL A 35 32.68 3.73 10.97
N LEU A 36 32.61 3.13 9.79
CA LEU A 36 31.36 2.89 9.07
C LEU A 36 30.86 1.51 9.44
N VAL A 37 29.63 1.43 9.95
CA VAL A 37 28.99 0.17 10.33
C VAL A 37 27.88 -0.12 9.34
N ASN A 38 27.91 -1.30 8.75
CA ASN A 38 26.95 -1.79 7.77
C ASN A 38 26.26 -3.06 8.28
N ARG A 39 24.94 -3.19 8.05
CA ARG A 39 24.21 -4.46 8.22
C ARG A 39 23.69 -4.91 6.86
N GLN A 40 23.97 -6.16 6.52
CA GLN A 40 23.44 -6.78 5.31
C GLN A 40 22.03 -7.36 5.58
N PRO A 41 21.10 -7.31 4.61
CA PRO A 41 21.20 -6.62 3.32
C PRO A 41 21.06 -5.09 3.46
N THR A 42 21.86 -4.34 2.70
CA THR A 42 21.88 -2.86 2.73
C THR A 42 20.79 -2.29 1.81
N LEU A 43 19.57 -2.12 2.32
CA LEU A 43 18.42 -1.70 1.51
C LEU A 43 18.29 -0.17 1.37
N HIS A 44 18.86 0.61 2.28
CA HIS A 44 18.75 2.07 2.26
C HIS A 44 19.99 2.70 2.88
N LYS A 45 20.25 3.99 2.60
CA LYS A 45 21.42 4.73 3.09
C LYS A 45 21.64 4.61 4.61
N PRO A 46 20.62 4.74 5.49
CA PRO A 46 20.77 4.51 6.93
C PRO A 46 21.18 3.08 7.37
N SER A 47 21.16 2.08 6.49
CA SER A 47 21.75 0.75 6.77
C SER A 47 23.28 0.76 6.79
N MET A 48 23.92 1.86 6.38
CA MET A 48 25.35 2.10 6.49
C MET A 48 25.60 3.49 7.08
N MET A 49 26.00 3.55 8.34
CA MET A 49 26.21 4.81 9.06
C MET A 49 27.56 4.85 9.75
N ALA A 50 28.06 6.06 9.98
CA ALA A 50 29.28 6.28 10.73
C ALA A 50 28.98 6.36 12.23
N HIS A 51 29.83 5.72 13.05
CA HIS A 51 29.76 5.74 14.51
C HIS A 51 31.11 6.10 15.10
N PHE A 52 31.08 6.79 16.24
CA PHE A 52 32.26 7.02 17.05
C PHE A 52 32.62 5.77 17.85
N VAL A 53 33.87 5.35 17.73
CA VAL A 53 34.41 4.17 18.42
C VAL A 53 34.58 4.46 19.89
N ARG A 54 34.15 3.50 20.69
CA ARG A 54 34.50 3.38 22.10
C ARG A 54 34.98 1.97 22.38
N VAL A 55 36.24 1.83 22.78
CA VAL A 55 36.89 0.55 23.04
C VAL A 55 36.49 0.08 24.44
N LEU A 56 35.75 -1.04 24.50
CA LEU A 56 35.31 -1.66 25.75
C LEU A 56 36.21 -2.87 26.08
N PRO A 57 37.00 -2.84 27.17
CA PRO A 57 37.90 -3.93 27.49
C PRO A 57 37.13 -5.16 28.00
N GLY A 58 37.52 -6.35 27.52
CA GLY A 58 36.96 -7.63 27.96
C GLY A 58 35.71 -8.09 27.19
N GLU A 59 35.23 -7.30 26.24
CA GLU A 59 34.12 -7.68 25.36
C GLU A 59 34.63 -8.33 24.08
N ARG A 60 33.86 -9.29 23.55
CA ARG A 60 34.18 -10.02 22.31
C ARG A 60 33.19 -9.75 21.17
N THR A 61 32.13 -8.99 21.45
CA THR A 61 31.07 -8.68 20.50
C THR A 61 31.00 -7.18 20.29
N LEU A 62 30.50 -6.76 19.13
CA LEU A 62 30.20 -5.36 18.86
C LEU A 62 28.97 -4.95 19.68
N ARG A 63 29.09 -3.87 20.46
CA ARG A 63 27.95 -3.30 21.19
C ARG A 63 27.43 -2.05 20.50
N MET A 64 26.13 -2.06 20.22
CA MET A 64 25.42 -0.93 19.61
C MET A 64 24.27 -0.46 20.52
N HIS A 65 23.96 0.83 20.45
CA HIS A 65 22.85 1.44 21.18
C HIS A 65 21.49 1.13 20.52
N TYR A 66 20.44 0.87 21.33
CA TYR A 66 19.09 0.51 20.87
C TYR A 66 18.44 1.50 19.89
N ALA A 67 18.79 2.78 19.99
CA ALA A 67 18.28 3.83 19.10
C ALA A 67 18.63 3.63 17.62
N ASN A 68 19.61 2.76 17.31
CA ASN A 68 20.04 2.44 15.96
C ASN A 68 19.47 1.10 15.46
N CYS A 69 18.74 0.35 16.28
CA CYS A 69 18.20 -0.95 15.87
C CYS A 69 17.19 -0.80 14.73
N SER A 70 16.34 0.22 14.79
CA SER A 70 15.36 0.51 13.74
C SER A 70 16.00 0.90 12.41
N THR A 71 17.12 1.63 12.41
CA THR A 71 17.82 2.03 11.18
C THR A 71 18.49 0.85 10.48
N TYR A 72 19.07 -0.07 11.25
CA TYR A 72 19.71 -1.27 10.70
C TYR A 72 18.72 -2.43 10.48
N ASN A 73 17.49 -2.30 10.99
CA ASN A 73 16.54 -3.39 11.13
C ASN A 73 17.14 -4.59 11.89
N ALA A 74 17.92 -4.30 12.94
CA ALA A 74 18.62 -5.29 13.76
C ALA A 74 17.82 -5.68 15.00
N ASP A 75 17.79 -6.96 15.35
CA ASP A 75 17.01 -7.51 16.47
C ASP A 75 17.85 -8.22 17.55
N PHE A 76 19.17 -8.29 17.36
CA PHE A 76 20.14 -8.92 18.28
C PHE A 76 19.91 -10.42 18.52
N ASP A 77 19.37 -11.14 17.53
CA ASP A 77 19.17 -12.60 17.58
C ASP A 77 20.42 -13.44 17.20
N GLY A 78 21.52 -12.78 16.83
CA GLY A 78 22.68 -13.39 16.18
C GLY A 78 23.19 -12.62 14.96
N ASP A 79 22.53 -11.50 14.62
CA ASP A 79 22.95 -10.56 13.58
C ASP A 79 24.47 -10.24 13.56
N GLU A 80 25.05 -10.30 12.36
CA GLU A 80 26.40 -9.85 12.08
C GLU A 80 26.40 -8.44 11.46
N MET A 81 27.43 -7.66 11.75
CA MET A 81 27.59 -6.31 11.20
C MET A 81 29.04 -6.07 10.78
N ASN A 82 29.20 -5.50 9.60
CA ASN A 82 30.50 -5.18 9.03
C ASN A 82 30.97 -3.80 9.51
N VAL A 83 32.21 -3.72 9.97
CA VAL A 83 32.82 -2.47 10.44
C VAL A 83 33.98 -2.11 9.51
N HIS A 84 33.79 -1.05 8.74
CA HIS A 84 34.79 -0.51 7.82
C HIS A 84 35.50 0.67 8.48
N PHE A 85 36.83 0.66 8.47
CA PHE A 85 37.65 1.71 9.07
C PHE A 85 38.27 2.61 7.99
N PRO A 86 37.77 3.85 7.79
CA PRO A 86 38.33 4.79 6.81
C PRO A 86 39.79 5.12 7.09
N GLN A 87 40.66 5.02 6.08
CA GLN A 87 42.10 5.26 6.22
C GLN A 87 42.52 6.70 5.96
N ASP A 88 41.75 7.44 5.15
CA ASP A 88 42.08 8.80 4.73
C ASP A 88 41.30 9.87 5.51
N GLU A 89 41.89 11.05 5.70
CA GLU A 89 41.24 12.17 6.38
C GLU A 89 40.01 12.70 5.62
N ILE A 90 40.00 12.61 4.29
CA ILE A 90 38.84 13.00 3.47
C ILE A 90 37.65 12.08 3.78
N SER A 91 37.87 10.76 3.73
CA SER A 91 36.83 9.79 4.06
C SER A 91 36.39 9.89 5.53
N ARG A 92 37.30 10.21 6.46
CA ARG A 92 36.95 10.50 7.86
C ARG A 92 36.06 11.75 7.96
N ALA A 93 36.37 12.81 7.21
CA ALA A 93 35.58 14.03 7.18
C ALA A 93 34.17 13.80 6.58
N GLU A 94 34.06 13.00 5.52
CA GLU A 94 32.77 12.59 4.95
C GLU A 94 31.95 11.73 5.93
N ALA A 95 32.60 10.78 6.60
CA ALA A 95 31.96 9.96 7.61
C ALA A 95 31.42 10.81 8.78
N MET A 96 32.19 11.79 9.26
CA MET A 96 31.78 12.68 10.36
C MET A 96 30.68 13.66 9.95
N ASN A 97 30.72 14.15 8.71
CA ASN A 97 29.86 15.27 8.31
C ASN A 97 28.63 14.88 7.48
N ILE A 98 28.61 13.70 6.85
CA ILE A 98 27.53 13.29 5.95
C ILE A 98 26.89 12.00 6.49
N VAL A 99 27.72 11.00 6.80
CA VAL A 99 27.26 9.63 7.11
C VAL A 99 27.07 9.39 8.61
N ASP A 100 27.35 10.38 9.47
CA ASP A 100 27.20 10.26 10.92
C ASP A 100 25.76 9.89 11.30
N ALA A 101 25.63 8.94 12.23
CA ALA A 101 24.35 8.45 12.70
C ALA A 101 23.44 9.57 13.24
N ASN A 102 23.99 10.64 13.81
CA ASN A 102 23.17 11.77 14.30
C ASN A 102 22.51 12.55 13.16
N LYS A 103 23.20 12.71 12.03
CA LYS A 103 22.66 13.38 10.85
C LYS A 103 21.64 12.51 10.12
N GLN A 104 21.77 11.18 10.22
CA GLN A 104 20.79 10.21 9.71
C GLN A 104 19.65 9.96 10.72
N TYR A 105 19.10 11.02 11.33
CA TYR A 105 17.95 10.91 12.23
C TYR A 105 16.64 10.70 11.47
N ILE A 106 16.51 11.38 10.32
CA ILE A 106 15.33 11.38 9.46
C ILE A 106 15.57 10.42 8.29
N GLY A 107 14.56 9.61 7.98
CA GLY A 107 14.59 8.68 6.86
C GLY A 107 14.26 9.39 5.54
N PRO A 108 14.95 9.06 4.43
CA PRO A 108 14.75 9.72 3.14
C PRO A 108 13.38 9.45 2.51
N ARG A 109 12.67 8.41 2.93
CA ARG A 109 11.40 7.95 2.32
C ARG A 109 10.25 8.95 2.44
N SER A 110 10.04 9.51 3.63
CA SER A 110 8.85 10.31 3.99
C SER A 110 9.17 11.48 4.93
N GLY A 111 10.45 11.69 5.27
CA GLY A 111 10.86 12.66 6.27
C GLY A 111 10.49 12.26 7.70
N ASP A 112 10.27 10.96 7.97
CA ASP A 112 9.95 10.46 9.30
C ASP A 112 11.22 10.16 10.11
N ALA A 113 11.13 10.32 11.44
CA ALA A 113 12.23 9.99 12.33
C ALA A 113 12.42 8.46 12.40
N VAL A 114 13.61 7.97 12.04
CA VAL A 114 13.94 6.54 12.05
C VAL A 114 14.62 6.16 13.37
N ARG A 115 15.46 7.05 13.91
CA ARG A 115 16.12 6.84 15.21
C ARG A 115 15.19 7.24 16.34
N GLY A 116 15.00 6.33 17.30
CA GLY A 116 14.13 6.58 18.44
C GLY A 116 14.36 5.56 19.55
N LEU A 117 13.92 5.89 20.76
CA LEU A 117 13.96 4.93 21.86
C LEU A 117 12.83 3.91 21.71
N ILE A 118 13.13 2.65 22.00
CA ILE A 118 12.22 1.52 21.83
C ILE A 118 12.01 0.76 23.14
N GLN A 119 10.91 -0.02 23.20
CA GLN A 119 10.61 -1.00 24.26
C GLN A 119 10.64 -0.39 25.67
N ASP A 120 11.53 -0.88 26.54
CA ASP A 120 11.65 -0.50 27.95
C ASP A 120 11.77 1.00 28.18
N HIS A 121 12.49 1.70 27.30
CA HIS A 121 12.64 3.15 27.40
C HIS A 121 11.30 3.88 27.31
N ILE A 122 10.38 3.40 26.46
CA ILE A 122 9.03 3.97 26.31
C ILE A 122 8.22 3.71 27.59
N ILE A 123 8.32 2.51 28.16
CA ILE A 123 7.65 2.14 29.40
C ILE A 123 8.17 2.99 30.56
N GLY A 124 9.49 3.12 30.68
CA GLY A 124 10.16 3.96 31.66
C GLY A 124 9.76 5.44 31.50
N ALA A 125 9.63 5.94 30.28
CA ALA A 125 9.18 7.30 30.01
C ALA A 125 7.74 7.54 30.49
N VAL A 126 6.83 6.61 30.20
CA VAL A 126 5.42 6.71 30.62
C VAL A 126 5.29 6.62 32.13
N LEU A 127 5.96 5.65 32.76
CA LEU A 127 5.95 5.48 34.22
C LEU A 127 6.63 6.64 34.96
N LEU A 128 7.64 7.27 34.38
CA LEU A 128 8.25 8.46 34.96
C LEU A 128 7.33 9.68 34.83
N THR A 129 6.67 9.84 33.68
CA THR A 129 5.91 11.07 33.36
C THR A 129 4.43 11.03 33.75
N LYS A 130 3.89 9.90 34.20
CA LYS A 130 2.53 9.84 34.79
C LYS A 130 2.37 10.80 35.96
N ARG A 131 1.15 11.30 36.18
CA ARG A 131 0.82 12.24 37.28
C ARG A 131 1.20 11.73 38.68
N ASP A 132 1.07 10.43 38.89
CA ASP A 132 1.24 9.79 40.21
C ASP A 132 2.70 9.57 40.61
N THR A 133 3.67 9.89 39.75
CA THR A 133 5.09 9.67 40.06
C THR A 133 5.70 10.87 40.79
N PHE A 134 5.92 10.68 42.09
CA PHE A 134 6.63 11.62 42.95
C PHE A 134 8.00 11.06 43.35
N LEU A 135 9.00 11.93 43.30
CA LEU A 135 10.39 11.62 43.58
C LEU A 135 10.88 12.41 44.79
N THR A 136 11.65 11.75 45.64
CA THR A 136 12.41 12.39 46.72
C THR A 136 13.57 13.22 46.16
N ARG A 137 14.15 14.09 46.98
CA ARG A 137 15.29 14.92 46.56
C ARG A 137 16.47 14.07 46.11
N GLU A 138 16.71 12.97 46.82
CA GLU A 138 17.80 12.04 46.58
C GLU A 138 17.62 11.32 45.24
N GLU A 139 16.44 10.74 45.00
CA GLU A 139 16.09 10.07 43.74
C GLU A 139 16.15 11.05 42.56
N TYR A 140 15.55 12.23 42.70
CA TYR A 140 15.58 13.28 41.69
C TYR A 140 17.03 13.68 41.33
N SER A 141 17.86 13.95 42.34
CA SER A 141 19.24 14.36 42.11
C SER A 141 20.07 13.25 41.46
N GLN A 142 19.84 11.99 41.86
CA GLN A 142 20.52 10.83 41.29
C GLN A 142 20.14 10.60 39.82
N LEU A 143 18.84 10.69 39.49
CA LEU A 143 18.35 10.53 38.12
C LEU A 143 18.88 11.62 37.18
N VAL A 144 18.87 12.89 37.60
CA VAL A 144 19.39 13.98 36.78
C VAL A 144 20.91 13.87 36.63
N PHE A 145 21.65 13.57 37.70
CA PHE A 145 23.10 13.42 37.62
C PHE A 145 23.53 12.23 36.74
N GLY A 146 22.89 11.07 36.91
CA GLY A 146 23.20 9.86 36.15
C GLY A 146 22.83 9.95 34.65
N SER A 147 21.85 10.78 34.31
CA SER A 147 21.46 11.01 32.91
C SER A 147 22.33 12.07 32.23
N CYS A 148 22.57 13.23 32.85
CA CYS A 148 23.27 14.36 32.24
C CYS A 148 24.79 14.20 32.14
N MET A 149 25.44 13.43 33.01
CA MET A 149 26.91 13.32 33.01
C MET A 149 27.41 12.18 32.10
N PRO A 150 28.21 12.46 31.05
CA PRO A 150 28.88 11.42 30.29
C PRO A 150 30.00 10.81 31.14
N SER A 151 30.16 9.48 31.09
CA SER A 151 31.28 8.76 31.72
C SER A 151 32.68 9.15 31.19
N SER A 152 32.78 10.07 30.22
CA SER A 152 34.00 10.37 29.46
C SER A 152 35.06 11.19 30.23
N ASN A 153 34.84 11.52 31.51
CA ASN A 153 35.80 12.34 32.28
C ASN A 153 36.56 11.62 33.41
N ARG A 154 36.61 10.27 33.40
CA ARG A 154 37.58 9.54 34.23
C ARG A 154 38.81 9.15 33.42
N GLY A 155 39.65 10.15 33.13
CA GLY A 155 41.08 9.93 32.83
C GLY A 155 41.53 10.17 31.39
N SER A 156 41.74 11.42 31.00
CA SER A 156 42.93 11.78 30.19
C SER A 156 43.10 13.31 30.20
N ARG A 157 44.06 13.79 31.01
CA ARG A 157 44.60 15.15 30.92
C ARG A 157 45.57 15.21 29.75
N HIS A 158 45.09 15.27 28.51
CA HIS A 158 45.90 15.75 27.39
C HIS A 158 45.07 16.70 26.51
N PRO A 159 45.53 17.95 26.29
CA PRO A 159 44.81 18.95 25.53
C PRO A 159 45.10 18.74 24.03
N GLY A 160 44.41 17.79 23.42
CA GLY A 160 44.20 17.76 21.96
C GLY A 160 42.73 18.12 21.73
N LYS A 161 42.47 19.26 21.09
CA LYS A 161 41.12 19.82 20.87
C LYS A 161 40.15 18.75 20.38
N LYS A 162 39.23 18.33 21.25
CA LYS A 162 38.04 17.57 20.88
C LYS A 162 37.05 18.54 20.23
N VAL A 163 36.57 18.21 19.04
CA VAL A 163 35.39 18.85 18.44
C VAL A 163 34.16 18.25 19.12
N SER A 164 33.89 18.70 20.34
CA SER A 164 32.60 18.52 21.00
C SER A 164 32.23 19.88 21.59
N ALA A 165 31.31 20.59 20.93
CA ALA A 165 30.98 22.00 21.15
C ALA A 165 30.17 22.27 22.44
N ILE A 166 30.49 21.60 23.55
CA ILE A 166 29.95 21.95 24.86
C ILE A 166 31.14 21.99 25.84
N GLU A 167 31.85 23.12 25.84
CA GLU A 167 32.97 23.39 26.76
C GLU A 167 32.52 23.72 28.19
N ASP A 168 31.22 23.87 28.44
CA ASP A 168 30.67 24.23 29.75
C ASP A 168 29.85 23.09 30.39
N TYR A 169 30.51 22.08 30.97
CA TYR A 169 29.89 21.24 32.02
C TYR A 169 29.74 22.03 33.34
N GLY A 170 29.38 23.31 33.25
CA GLY A 170 29.21 24.23 34.37
C GLY A 170 27.88 23.97 35.08
N THR A 171 27.96 23.72 36.40
CA THR A 171 26.89 23.67 37.41
C THR A 171 25.49 23.31 36.88
N LEU A 172 25.06 22.07 37.13
CA LEU A 172 23.70 21.60 36.90
C LEU A 172 22.70 22.40 37.76
N GLU A 173 21.80 23.14 37.12
CA GLU A 173 20.76 23.92 37.82
C GLU A 173 19.54 23.05 38.06
N LEU A 174 19.21 22.82 39.34
CA LEU A 174 18.06 22.02 39.73
C LEU A 174 16.79 22.88 39.82
N VAL A 175 15.66 22.35 39.31
CA VAL A 175 14.35 22.99 39.44
C VAL A 175 13.82 22.87 40.88
N ARG A 176 12.99 23.83 41.30
CA ARG A 176 12.34 23.84 42.62
C ARG A 176 11.33 22.69 42.75
N PRO A 177 11.11 22.12 43.97
CA PRO A 177 10.14 21.05 44.15
C PRO A 177 8.72 21.53 43.83
N ALA A 178 7.91 20.66 43.20
CA ALA A 178 6.51 20.93 42.92
C ALA A 178 5.68 20.98 44.21
N ILE A 179 5.98 20.09 45.16
CA ILE A 179 5.31 20.02 46.47
C ILE A 179 6.32 20.41 47.55
N TRP A 180 6.00 21.42 48.36
CA TRP A 180 6.87 21.90 49.45
C TRP A 180 6.53 21.29 50.82
N LYS A 181 5.26 20.97 51.06
CA LYS A 181 4.75 20.38 52.32
C LYS A 181 3.82 19.20 51.98
N PRO A 182 3.81 18.11 52.76
CA PRO A 182 4.53 17.87 54.02
C PRO A 182 6.03 17.54 53.86
N LYS A 183 6.47 17.11 52.67
CA LYS A 183 7.89 16.91 52.30
C LYS A 183 8.16 17.52 50.93
N PRO A 184 9.39 17.98 50.64
CA PRO A 184 9.77 18.44 49.32
C PRO A 184 9.77 17.25 48.35
N LEU A 185 8.85 17.27 47.37
CA LEU A 185 8.74 16.25 46.34
C LEU A 185 8.80 16.88 44.95
N TRP A 186 9.48 16.19 44.05
CA TRP A 186 9.55 16.52 42.63
C TRP A 186 8.65 15.57 41.85
N THR A 187 8.16 16.02 40.71
CA THR A 187 7.45 15.13 39.76
C THR A 187 8.42 14.60 38.72
N GLY A 188 8.12 13.45 38.10
CA GLY A 188 8.96 12.96 37.01
C GLY A 188 8.99 13.90 35.79
N LYS A 189 7.93 14.69 35.57
CA LYS A 189 7.90 15.75 34.53
C LYS A 189 8.96 16.85 34.78
N GLN A 190 9.27 17.16 36.04
CA GLN A 190 10.34 18.11 36.39
C GLN A 190 11.75 17.59 36.07
N VAL A 191 11.94 16.26 36.07
CA VAL A 191 13.22 15.64 35.66
C VAL A 191 13.50 15.94 34.18
N ILE A 192 12.49 15.73 33.32
CA ILE A 192 12.59 16.04 31.88
C ILE A 192 12.86 17.53 31.66
N THR A 193 12.14 18.40 32.36
CA THR A 193 12.34 19.86 32.30
C THR A 193 13.79 20.26 32.64
N THR A 194 14.36 19.64 33.69
CA THR A 194 15.75 19.92 34.10
C THR A 194 16.77 19.50 33.05
N ILE A 195 16.54 18.36 32.40
CA ILE A 195 17.38 17.88 31.30
C ILE A 195 17.29 18.81 30.09
N LEU A 196 16.09 19.24 29.71
CA LEU A 196 15.90 20.18 28.60
C LEU A 196 16.58 21.53 28.86
N ASN A 197 16.47 22.05 30.09
CA ASN A 197 17.16 23.28 30.49
C ASN A 197 18.68 23.14 30.47
N HIS A 198 19.21 21.97 30.86
CA HIS A 198 20.64 21.72 30.80
C HIS A 198 21.17 21.68 29.35
N LEU A 199 20.43 21.02 28.44
CA LEU A 199 20.84 20.87 27.03
C LEU A 199 20.71 22.15 26.22
N THR A 200 19.71 22.99 26.54
CA THR A 200 19.44 24.24 25.82
C THR A 200 20.12 25.46 26.45
N LYS A 201 21.04 25.25 27.40
CA LYS A 201 21.75 26.33 28.09
C LYS A 201 22.42 27.27 27.09
N GLY A 202 22.09 28.56 27.15
CA GLY A 202 22.60 29.59 26.23
C GLY A 202 21.81 29.75 24.92
N ARG A 203 20.72 29.00 24.72
CA ARG A 203 19.82 29.10 23.57
C ARG A 203 18.40 29.45 24.03
N PRO A 204 17.56 30.09 23.18
CA PRO A 204 16.18 30.38 23.55
C PRO A 204 15.40 29.07 23.77
N PRO A 205 14.50 28.99 24.77
CA PRO A 205 13.72 27.79 25.04
C PRO A 205 12.69 27.52 23.94
N PHE A 206 12.18 26.29 23.88
CA PHE A 206 11.18 25.89 22.88
C PHE A 206 9.84 25.51 23.51
N THR A 207 8.79 25.61 22.70
CA THR A 207 7.42 25.21 23.00
C THR A 207 6.97 24.17 21.98
N VAL A 208 6.35 23.08 22.43
CA VAL A 208 5.78 22.04 21.54
C VAL A 208 4.47 21.53 22.10
N GLU A 209 3.49 21.32 21.21
CA GLU A 209 2.22 20.67 21.54
C GLU A 209 1.98 19.45 20.64
N GLN A 210 2.01 18.25 21.23
CA GLN A 210 1.84 17.01 20.48
C GLN A 210 0.88 16.04 21.16
N LYS A 211 0.02 15.37 20.39
CA LYS A 211 -0.91 14.37 20.92
C LYS A 211 -0.16 13.06 21.24
N GLY A 212 -0.52 12.45 22.36
CA GLY A 212 -0.06 11.10 22.70
C GLY A 212 -0.78 10.01 21.91
N LYS A 213 -0.23 8.80 21.97
CA LYS A 213 -0.78 7.56 21.42
C LYS A 213 -1.87 6.95 22.30
N ILE A 214 -1.86 7.25 23.60
CA ILE A 214 -2.82 6.68 24.57
C ILE A 214 -4.23 7.23 24.27
N PRO A 215 -5.24 6.36 24.03
CA PRO A 215 -6.61 6.81 23.78
C PRO A 215 -7.27 7.45 25.00
N LYS A 216 -8.23 8.35 24.76
CA LYS A 216 -8.99 9.06 25.82
C LYS A 216 -9.64 8.11 26.83
N GLU A 217 -10.05 6.94 26.39
CA GLU A 217 -10.80 5.95 27.19
C GLU A 217 -9.98 5.38 28.34
N TYR A 218 -8.66 5.28 28.19
CA TYR A 218 -7.76 4.72 29.20
C TYR A 218 -7.40 5.71 30.31
N LEU A 219 -7.59 7.02 30.09
CA LEU A 219 -7.20 8.09 31.02
C LEU A 219 -8.39 8.74 31.74
N LYS A 220 -9.58 8.14 31.68
CA LYS A 220 -10.74 8.63 32.44
C LYS A 220 -10.45 8.48 33.93
N GLU A 221 -10.15 9.58 34.61
CA GLU A 221 -10.18 9.66 36.07
C GLU A 221 -11.62 9.34 36.51
N GLY A 222 -11.84 8.13 37.03
CA GLY A 222 -12.99 7.89 37.87
C GLY A 222 -12.79 8.72 39.14
N ASP A 223 -13.64 9.73 39.37
CA ASP A 223 -13.71 10.40 40.67
C ASP A 223 -13.86 9.33 41.77
N PRO A 224 -12.87 9.14 42.65
CA PRO A 224 -12.96 8.13 43.71
C PRO A 224 -14.11 8.43 44.69
N PHE A 225 -14.55 9.69 44.74
CA PHE A 225 -15.64 10.16 45.59
C PHE A 225 -17.05 9.88 45.05
N ALA A 226 -17.22 9.45 43.80
CA ALA A 226 -18.55 9.15 43.25
C ALA A 226 -19.01 7.70 43.49
N GLN A 227 -18.12 6.81 43.95
CA GLN A 227 -18.44 5.41 44.23
C GLN A 227 -18.62 5.10 45.74
N GLU A 228 -18.22 5.99 46.64
CA GLU A 228 -18.39 5.78 48.10
C GLU A 228 -19.80 6.13 48.64
N GLU A 229 -20.69 6.75 47.85
CA GLU A 229 -22.08 6.97 48.28
C GLU A 229 -23.03 5.77 48.06
N LYS A 230 -22.54 4.65 47.52
CA LYS A 230 -23.38 3.44 47.36
C LYS A 230 -23.03 2.25 48.23
N ASP A 231 -21.89 2.27 48.92
CA ASP A 231 -21.48 1.18 49.81
C ASP A 231 -21.04 1.72 51.17
N SER A 232 -22.02 1.96 52.05
CA SER A 232 -21.83 2.00 53.50
C SER A 232 -22.87 1.07 54.16
N PRO A 233 -22.49 0.22 55.12
CA PRO A 233 -23.37 -0.79 55.68
C PRO A 233 -24.27 -0.20 56.78
N ALA A 234 -25.58 -0.33 56.60
CA ALA A 234 -26.58 -0.03 57.62
C ALA A 234 -26.41 -0.98 58.83
N GLN A 235 -26.32 -0.41 60.02
CA GLN A 235 -26.39 -1.13 61.29
C GLN A 235 -27.82 -1.64 61.55
N GLN A 236 -27.86 -2.86 62.06
CA GLN A 236 -29.01 -3.68 62.44
C GLN A 236 -29.97 -2.96 63.41
N GLN A 237 -31.27 -3.04 63.12
CA GLN A 237 -32.32 -3.25 64.12
C GLN A 237 -33.30 -4.28 63.57
N GLU A 238 -33.53 -5.30 64.39
CA GLU A 238 -34.46 -6.42 64.20
C GLU A 238 -35.92 -5.94 64.08
N GLU A 239 -36.72 -6.59 63.23
CA GLU A 239 -38.05 -7.10 63.63
C GLU A 239 -38.68 -8.00 62.52
N ASP A 240 -38.97 -9.22 62.95
CA ASP A 240 -39.95 -10.25 62.56
C ASP A 240 -40.25 -10.69 61.10
N PRO A 241 -40.28 -12.03 60.84
CA PRO A 241 -40.70 -12.64 59.58
C PRO A 241 -42.14 -13.17 59.67
N SER A 242 -43.15 -12.49 59.09
CA SER A 242 -44.41 -13.13 58.69
C SER A 242 -45.34 -12.20 57.90
N ALA A 243 -45.31 -12.28 56.57
CA ALA A 243 -46.47 -12.04 55.72
C ALA A 243 -46.21 -12.60 54.32
N GLN A 244 -46.54 -13.88 54.13
CA GLN A 244 -46.77 -14.46 52.82
C GLN A 244 -48.02 -13.84 52.17
N LYS A 245 -48.03 -13.87 50.83
CA LYS A 245 -49.18 -13.78 49.91
C LYS A 245 -49.74 -12.37 49.68
N GLU A 246 -49.40 -11.81 48.54
CA GLU A 246 -50.31 -11.82 47.38
C GLU A 246 -49.60 -11.38 46.10
N LYS A 247 -49.93 -12.09 45.01
CA LYS A 247 -49.64 -11.85 43.59
C LYS A 247 -48.38 -12.51 43.01
N GLU A 248 -48.42 -13.85 43.02
CA GLU A 248 -48.16 -14.61 41.80
C GLU A 248 -49.18 -14.24 40.70
N ASP A 249 -48.80 -14.55 39.46
CA ASP A 249 -49.62 -14.62 38.25
C ASP A 249 -49.94 -13.33 37.50
N SER A 250 -49.10 -13.01 36.52
CA SER A 250 -49.52 -13.00 35.09
C SER A 250 -48.40 -12.47 34.18
N LEU A 251 -47.46 -13.35 33.81
CA LEU A 251 -46.62 -13.14 32.63
C LEU A 251 -46.65 -14.41 31.79
N ALA A 252 -47.64 -14.48 30.91
CA ALA A 252 -47.66 -15.40 29.79
C ALA A 252 -48.17 -14.67 28.54
N ARG A 253 -47.32 -14.72 27.50
CA ARG A 253 -47.65 -14.91 26.08
C ARG A 253 -47.98 -13.72 25.17
N LYS A 254 -47.31 -13.82 24.01
CA LYS A 254 -47.67 -13.46 22.60
C LYS A 254 -47.17 -12.11 22.10
N GLU A 255 -46.23 -12.09 21.15
CA GLU A 255 -46.32 -12.39 19.69
C GLU A 255 -46.98 -11.25 18.90
N ASP A 256 -46.28 -10.86 17.82
CA ASP A 256 -46.61 -10.05 16.63
C ASP A 256 -48.03 -10.24 16.03
N PRO A 257 -48.46 -9.54 14.93
CA PRO A 257 -47.96 -8.33 14.22
C PRO A 257 -49.07 -7.32 13.78
N SER A 258 -48.65 -6.21 13.12
CA SER A 258 -49.26 -5.54 11.94
C SER A 258 -50.50 -4.61 12.02
N ALA A 259 -50.49 -3.66 11.07
CA ALA A 259 -51.60 -2.91 10.44
C ALA A 259 -51.94 -1.48 10.93
N GLN A 260 -51.48 -0.52 10.12
CA GLN A 260 -52.19 0.65 9.54
C GLN A 260 -53.50 1.13 10.21
N LYS A 261 -53.57 2.40 10.62
CA LYS A 261 -54.38 3.47 9.96
C LYS A 261 -54.40 4.78 10.75
N GLU A 262 -54.70 5.83 10.00
CA GLU A 262 -54.65 7.26 10.27
C GLU A 262 -55.62 7.81 11.34
N LYS A 263 -55.15 8.93 11.92
CA LYS A 263 -55.82 10.21 12.23
C LYS A 263 -57.15 10.30 13.00
N GLN A 264 -57.10 11.26 13.94
CA GLN A 264 -58.13 12.24 14.31
C GLN A 264 -59.32 11.76 15.16
N GLU A 265 -59.38 12.16 16.44
CA GLU A 265 -60.15 13.32 16.96
C GLU A 265 -60.04 13.39 18.51
N ASP A 266 -59.95 14.63 19.03
CA ASP A 266 -60.25 15.07 20.42
C ASP A 266 -61.69 14.65 20.86
N PRO A 267 -62.18 14.75 22.13
CA PRO A 267 -61.86 15.78 23.16
C PRO A 267 -61.99 15.39 24.67
N SER A 268 -61.68 16.36 25.55
CA SER A 268 -62.33 16.63 26.89
C SER A 268 -62.08 15.66 28.06
N ALA A 269 -62.17 15.98 29.36
CA ALA A 269 -62.04 17.16 30.24
C ALA A 269 -62.33 16.66 31.70
N GLN A 270 -62.01 17.48 32.72
CA GLN A 270 -62.50 17.47 34.14
C GLN A 270 -61.80 16.52 35.15
N LYS A 271 -61.49 16.87 36.42
CA LYS A 271 -61.86 17.90 37.44
C LYS A 271 -60.71 17.98 38.47
N GLU A 272 -60.17 19.12 38.91
CA GLU A 272 -60.61 20.09 39.94
C GLU A 272 -60.76 19.58 41.40
N THR A 273 -59.99 20.19 42.32
CA THR A 273 -60.49 20.75 43.60
C THR A 273 -59.62 21.93 44.10
N GLN A 274 -60.34 22.96 44.55
CA GLN A 274 -60.02 24.31 45.07
C GLN A 274 -59.35 24.28 46.48
N GLU A 275 -58.75 25.35 47.05
CA GLU A 275 -59.32 26.68 47.37
C GLU A 275 -58.28 27.82 47.55
N ASP A 276 -58.85 29.03 47.43
CA ASP A 276 -58.41 30.44 47.30
C ASP A 276 -58.21 31.14 48.70
N PRO A 277 -58.17 32.50 48.91
CA PRO A 277 -57.91 33.67 48.03
C PRO A 277 -57.13 34.89 48.65
N SER A 278 -56.91 35.91 47.80
CA SER A 278 -56.94 37.40 48.02
C SER A 278 -55.59 38.15 47.91
N ALA A 279 -55.42 39.30 47.23
CA ALA A 279 -56.35 40.30 46.70
C ALA A 279 -55.83 41.13 45.48
N LYS A 280 -56.74 41.38 44.52
CA LYS A 280 -57.11 42.60 43.74
C LYS A 280 -56.07 43.54 43.04
N LYS A 281 -56.25 43.58 41.70
CA LYS A 281 -56.62 44.71 40.78
C LYS A 281 -55.56 45.54 40.03
N GLU A 282 -55.67 45.40 38.69
CA GLU A 282 -55.77 46.40 37.61
C GLU A 282 -54.61 47.40 37.35
N THR A 283 -53.95 47.29 36.17
CA THR A 283 -54.12 48.19 35.00
C THR A 283 -53.24 47.77 33.80
N GLN A 284 -53.76 47.97 32.58
CA GLN A 284 -53.13 47.73 31.28
C GLN A 284 -52.19 48.86 30.87
N GLU A 285 -51.03 48.54 30.28
CA GLU A 285 -50.33 49.37 29.28
C GLU A 285 -49.71 48.47 28.17
N ASP A 286 -49.67 49.01 26.96
CA ASP A 286 -49.47 48.34 25.66
C ASP A 286 -48.05 47.74 25.42
N PRO A 287 -47.94 46.64 24.64
CA PRO A 287 -46.71 45.86 24.47
C PRO A 287 -46.02 46.15 23.12
N SER A 288 -45.24 47.23 23.00
CA SER A 288 -44.43 47.46 21.79
C SER A 288 -42.99 47.92 22.00
N ALA A 289 -42.56 48.20 23.23
CA ALA A 289 -41.17 48.58 23.54
C ALA A 289 -40.35 47.50 24.27
N GLN A 290 -40.94 46.33 24.58
CA GLN A 290 -40.27 45.22 25.27
C GLN A 290 -39.81 44.09 24.34
N LYS A 291 -40.36 43.99 23.12
CA LYS A 291 -40.00 42.91 22.17
C LYS A 291 -38.62 43.05 21.55
N GLU A 292 -38.07 44.26 21.40
CA GLU A 292 -36.70 44.42 20.89
C GLU A 292 -35.65 44.13 21.96
N LYS A 293 -35.84 44.62 23.19
CA LYS A 293 -34.91 44.35 24.30
C LYS A 293 -34.89 42.87 24.71
N ASP A 294 -36.03 42.17 24.73
CA ASP A 294 -36.07 40.74 25.05
C ASP A 294 -35.50 39.86 23.93
N SER A 295 -35.54 40.30 22.66
CA SER A 295 -34.93 39.56 21.54
C SER A 295 -33.39 39.64 21.55
N SER A 296 -32.83 40.81 21.89
CA SER A 296 -31.39 40.99 22.08
C SER A 296 -30.87 40.27 23.32
N VAL A 297 -31.62 40.28 24.44
CA VAL A 297 -31.24 39.58 25.67
C VAL A 297 -31.39 38.05 25.53
N LYS A 298 -32.37 37.56 24.75
CA LYS A 298 -32.47 36.13 24.41
C LYS A 298 -31.37 35.69 23.46
N LYS A 299 -31.02 36.48 22.43
CA LYS A 299 -29.89 36.18 21.53
C LYS A 299 -28.55 36.22 22.28
N GLU A 300 -28.34 37.16 23.18
CA GLU A 300 -27.16 37.17 24.05
C GLU A 300 -27.15 35.98 25.01
N LYS A 301 -28.27 35.62 25.65
CA LYS A 301 -28.33 34.43 26.52
C LYS A 301 -28.14 33.11 25.75
N GLU A 302 -28.64 32.99 24.53
CA GLU A 302 -28.39 31.83 23.67
C GLU A 302 -26.95 31.77 23.16
N LYS A 303 -26.34 32.92 22.85
CA LYS A 303 -24.91 33.02 22.51
C LYS A 303 -24.05 32.70 23.73
N GLN A 304 -24.40 33.20 24.91
CA GLN A 304 -23.74 32.88 26.18
C GLN A 304 -23.90 31.40 26.53
N ASN A 305 -25.07 30.79 26.31
CA ASN A 305 -25.32 29.36 26.52
C ASN A 305 -24.62 28.48 25.48
N ARG A 306 -24.48 28.93 24.22
CA ARG A 306 -23.65 28.26 23.22
C ARG A 306 -22.18 28.32 23.60
N ILE A 307 -21.69 29.48 24.04
CA ILE A 307 -20.33 29.67 24.57
C ILE A 307 -20.14 28.86 25.86
N TRP A 308 -21.15 28.75 26.72
CA TRP A 308 -21.11 27.94 27.95
C TRP A 308 -21.12 26.45 27.64
N LYS A 309 -21.94 25.99 26.68
CA LYS A 309 -21.96 24.61 26.21
C LYS A 309 -20.68 24.27 25.44
N GLN A 310 -20.10 25.19 24.67
CA GLN A 310 -18.77 25.04 24.07
C GLN A 310 -17.67 25.03 25.12
N LYS A 311 -17.76 25.87 26.17
CA LYS A 311 -16.84 25.85 27.31
C LYS A 311 -16.97 24.59 28.16
N GLN A 312 -18.17 24.00 28.28
CA GLN A 312 -18.36 22.69 28.90
C GLN A 312 -17.86 21.56 27.99
N LYS A 313 -18.07 21.63 26.67
CA LYS A 313 -17.48 20.69 25.71
C LYS A 313 -15.94 20.76 25.72
N GLN A 314 -15.36 21.96 25.76
CA GLN A 314 -13.91 22.19 25.91
C GLN A 314 -13.39 21.75 27.28
N LYS A 315 -14.10 22.05 28.38
CA LYS A 315 -13.72 21.57 29.73
C LYS A 315 -13.80 20.04 29.88
N GLN A 316 -14.65 19.39 29.11
CA GLN A 316 -14.81 17.93 29.12
C GLN A 316 -13.85 17.23 28.12
N ASP A 317 -13.25 17.99 27.19
CA ASP A 317 -12.19 17.52 26.28
C ASP A 317 -10.76 17.70 26.82
N ASP A 318 -10.58 18.48 27.89
CA ASP A 318 -9.28 18.69 28.55
C ASP A 318 -8.97 17.59 29.59
N CYS A 319 -8.93 16.32 29.17
CA CYS A 319 -8.17 15.32 29.93
C CYS A 319 -6.69 15.70 29.82
N SER A 320 -6.16 16.34 30.87
CA SER A 320 -4.88 17.05 30.85
C SER A 320 -3.67 16.20 30.38
N GLU A 321 -3.72 14.87 30.49
CA GLU A 321 -2.59 13.99 30.16
C GLU A 321 -2.56 13.48 28.70
N LEU A 322 -3.58 13.76 27.88
CA LEU A 322 -3.65 13.27 26.49
C LEU A 322 -2.75 14.02 25.50
N VAL A 323 -2.49 15.29 25.79
CA VAL A 323 -1.71 16.18 24.93
C VAL A 323 -0.47 16.58 25.69
N LEU A 324 0.68 16.20 25.16
CA LEU A 324 1.97 16.69 25.61
C LEU A 324 2.08 18.17 25.28
N TYR A 325 2.36 18.99 26.29
CA TYR A 325 2.61 20.40 26.11
C TYR A 325 3.83 20.81 26.93
N ILE A 326 4.86 21.19 26.20
CA ILE A 326 6.07 21.80 26.72
C ILE A 326 5.98 23.29 26.41
N HIS A 327 6.15 24.13 27.42
CA HIS A 327 6.19 25.57 27.25
C HIS A 327 7.47 26.10 27.84
N ASP A 328 8.25 26.82 27.04
CA ASP A 328 9.54 27.37 27.43
C ASP A 328 10.43 26.32 28.16
N ASN A 329 10.61 25.15 27.54
CA ASN A 329 11.31 23.96 28.07
C ASN A 329 10.68 23.26 29.29
N GLU A 330 9.59 23.77 29.86
CA GLU A 330 8.90 23.14 30.98
C GLU A 330 7.82 22.17 30.50
N LEU A 331 7.91 20.91 30.91
CA LEU A 331 6.88 19.90 30.63
C LEU A 331 5.70 20.09 31.60
N ILE A 332 4.66 20.78 31.12
CA ILE A 332 3.50 21.16 31.94
C ILE A 332 2.48 20.03 32.02
N LYS A 333 2.08 19.48 30.86
CA LYS A 333 1.02 18.46 30.76
C LYS A 333 1.39 17.37 29.75
N GLY A 334 0.76 16.20 29.91
CA GLY A 334 0.93 15.04 29.04
C GLY A 334 1.99 14.04 29.49
N ILE A 335 1.91 12.85 28.91
CA ILE A 335 2.81 11.72 29.14
C ILE A 335 3.77 11.60 27.94
N VAL A 336 5.03 11.23 28.21
CA VAL A 336 6.00 10.94 27.16
C VAL A 336 5.87 9.48 26.73
N ASP A 337 5.31 9.26 25.54
CA ASP A 337 5.11 7.94 24.93
C ASP A 337 5.88 7.82 23.59
N LYS A 338 5.64 6.74 22.84
CA LYS A 338 6.30 6.50 21.54
C LYS A 338 6.10 7.65 20.55
N ALA A 339 4.97 8.37 20.59
CA ALA A 339 4.70 9.47 19.66
C ALA A 339 5.71 10.61 19.83
N GLN A 340 6.24 10.80 21.04
CA GLN A 340 7.20 11.87 21.35
C GLN A 340 8.61 11.62 20.80
N PHE A 341 8.91 10.38 20.39
CA PHE A 341 10.15 10.03 19.70
C PHE A 341 9.99 9.96 18.17
N GLY A 342 8.77 10.13 17.66
CA GLY A 342 8.44 10.10 16.23
C GLY A 342 8.33 11.49 15.60
N LYS A 343 7.58 11.57 14.49
CA LYS A 343 7.35 12.81 13.73
C LYS A 343 6.69 13.88 14.63
N TYR A 344 7.21 15.10 14.57
CA TYR A 344 6.80 16.25 15.41
C TYR A 344 6.88 16.02 16.93
N GLY A 345 7.57 14.96 17.38
CA GLY A 345 7.82 14.72 18.80
C GLY A 345 8.86 15.67 19.39
N ILE A 346 9.16 15.50 20.67
CA ILE A 346 10.15 16.30 21.42
C ILE A 346 11.53 16.21 20.75
N VAL A 347 11.98 15.00 20.42
CA VAL A 347 13.32 14.78 19.86
C VAL A 347 13.45 15.38 18.46
N HIS A 348 12.42 15.23 17.62
CA HIS A 348 12.39 15.81 16.29
C HIS A 348 12.33 17.35 16.33
N THR A 349 11.58 17.92 17.28
CA THR A 349 11.56 19.38 17.48
C THR A 349 12.94 19.89 17.90
N VAL A 350 13.64 19.17 18.78
CA VAL A 350 15.01 19.52 19.18
C VAL A 350 16.00 19.38 18.01
N HIS A 351 15.85 18.33 17.19
CA HIS A 351 16.63 18.15 15.96
C HIS A 351 16.46 19.35 15.01
N GLU A 352 15.21 19.78 14.81
CA GLU A 352 14.90 20.90 13.93
C GLU A 352 15.39 22.25 14.49
N LEU A 353 15.17 22.54 15.78
CA LEU A 353 15.50 23.84 16.35
C LEU A 353 16.98 24.01 16.71
N TYR A 354 17.64 22.94 17.18
CA TYR A 354 18.99 23.02 17.74
C TYR A 354 20.05 22.22 16.97
N GLY A 355 19.63 21.34 16.06
CA GLY A 355 20.51 20.52 15.21
C GLY A 355 20.60 19.06 15.65
N ALA A 356 21.15 18.24 14.75
CA ALA A 356 21.27 16.79 14.90
C ALA A 356 22.08 16.34 16.12
N ASP A 357 23.20 17.01 16.42
CA ASP A 357 24.09 16.61 17.51
C ASP A 357 23.40 16.69 18.89
N ILE A 358 22.62 17.75 19.11
CA ILE A 358 21.89 17.95 20.37
C ILE A 358 20.75 16.94 20.50
N ALA A 359 20.06 16.60 19.41
CA ALA A 359 19.08 15.53 19.40
C ALA A 359 19.72 14.17 19.74
N GLY A 360 20.92 13.88 19.21
CA GLY A 360 21.68 12.67 19.57
C GLY A 360 22.07 12.61 21.06
N ILE A 361 22.50 13.74 21.63
CA ILE A 361 22.81 13.87 23.06
C ILE A 361 21.53 13.69 23.90
N LEU A 362 20.41 14.28 23.47
CA LEU A 362 19.11 14.13 24.14
C LEU A 362 18.66 12.66 24.17
N LEU A 363 18.71 11.96 23.03
CA LEU A 363 18.39 10.52 22.95
C LEU A 363 19.26 9.69 23.89
N SER A 364 20.56 9.97 23.92
CA SER A 364 21.50 9.28 24.80
C SER A 364 21.21 9.56 26.29
N THR A 365 20.80 10.79 26.61
CA THR A 365 20.47 11.23 27.98
C THR A 365 19.17 10.59 28.45
N PHE A 366 18.15 10.55 27.58
CA PHE A 366 16.88 9.87 27.84
C PHE A 366 17.04 8.36 27.97
N SER A 367 17.86 7.71 27.14
CA SER A 367 18.13 6.28 27.31
C SER A 367 18.70 5.99 28.70
N ARG A 368 19.75 6.69 29.12
CA ARG A 368 20.32 6.55 30.46
C ARG A 368 19.31 6.83 31.57
N LEU A 369 18.50 7.87 31.42
CA LEU A 369 17.47 8.24 32.39
C LEU A 369 16.48 7.10 32.61
N PHE A 370 15.90 6.58 31.53
CA PHE A 370 14.85 5.56 31.64
C PHE A 370 15.43 4.21 32.08
N THR A 371 16.65 3.86 31.67
CA THR A 371 17.35 2.67 32.18
C THR A 371 17.59 2.78 33.69
N LEU A 372 18.11 3.93 34.18
CA LEU A 372 18.32 4.15 35.61
C LEU A 372 17.01 4.13 36.40
N PHE A 373 15.97 4.73 35.87
CA PHE A 373 14.65 4.72 36.49
C PHE A 373 14.08 3.29 36.62
N LEU A 374 14.16 2.49 35.55
CA LEU A 374 13.71 1.10 35.58
C LEU A 374 14.57 0.21 36.49
N GLN A 375 15.88 0.48 36.62
CA GLN A 375 16.72 -0.22 37.59
C GLN A 375 16.30 0.02 39.05
N LEU A 376 15.71 1.19 39.35
CA LEU A 376 15.23 1.51 40.70
C LEU A 376 13.82 0.96 40.97
N HIS A 377 12.91 1.01 39.99
CA HIS A 377 11.49 0.67 40.20
C HIS A 377 11.08 -0.72 39.69
N GLY A 378 11.79 -1.28 38.71
CA GLY A 378 11.43 -2.52 38.04
C GLY A 378 10.19 -2.39 37.14
N PHE A 379 10.02 -3.36 36.23
CA PHE A 379 8.81 -3.54 35.42
C PHE A 379 8.62 -5.03 35.16
N THR A 380 7.38 -5.52 35.21
CA THR A 380 7.05 -6.94 35.01
C THR A 380 5.66 -7.11 34.42
N CYS A 381 5.44 -8.17 33.66
CA CYS A 381 4.12 -8.56 33.12
C CYS A 381 3.78 -9.95 33.63
N GLY A 382 2.61 -10.12 34.24
CA GLY A 382 2.14 -11.38 34.82
C GLY A 382 0.92 -11.97 34.11
N ILE A 383 0.48 -13.16 34.54
CA ILE A 383 -0.76 -13.79 34.05
C ILE A 383 -2.00 -12.99 34.51
N ASP A 384 -1.91 -12.35 35.67
CA ASP A 384 -2.97 -11.51 36.24
C ASP A 384 -3.28 -10.26 35.39
N ASP A 385 -2.35 -9.83 34.54
CA ASP A 385 -2.58 -8.77 33.54
C ASP A 385 -3.45 -9.24 32.36
N LEU A 386 -3.60 -10.56 32.17
CA LEU A 386 -4.34 -11.17 31.05
C LEU A 386 -5.80 -11.46 31.41
N LEU A 387 -6.12 -11.54 32.70
CA LEU A 387 -7.41 -12.02 33.20
C LEU A 387 -8.52 -10.97 33.00
N LEU A 388 -9.71 -11.47 32.66
CA LEU A 388 -10.92 -10.67 32.54
C LEU A 388 -11.77 -10.74 33.81
N LEU A 389 -12.58 -9.70 34.03
CA LEU A 389 -13.65 -9.74 35.02
C LEU A 389 -14.71 -10.79 34.62
N GLN A 390 -15.22 -11.56 35.58
CA GLN A 390 -16.23 -12.60 35.32
C GLN A 390 -17.49 -12.06 34.62
N LYS A 391 -17.89 -10.81 34.93
CA LYS A 391 -19.03 -10.16 34.26
C LYS A 391 -18.74 -9.93 32.78
N ALA A 392 -17.54 -9.44 32.46
CA ALA A 392 -17.10 -9.20 31.10
C ALA A 392 -16.92 -10.52 30.32
N ASP A 393 -16.41 -11.58 30.96
CA ASP A 393 -16.22 -12.88 30.29
C ASP A 393 -17.55 -13.60 29.99
N LYS A 394 -18.60 -13.39 30.82
CA LYS A 394 -19.96 -13.83 30.52
C LYS A 394 -20.53 -13.08 29.31
N LEU A 395 -20.47 -11.74 29.31
CA LEU A 395 -20.91 -10.92 28.19
C LEU A 395 -20.17 -11.30 26.88
N ARG A 396 -18.86 -11.55 26.96
CA ARG A 396 -18.05 -12.06 25.84
C ARG A 396 -18.64 -13.35 25.28
N SER A 397 -18.91 -14.32 26.15
CA SER A 397 -19.44 -15.63 25.78
C SER A 397 -20.84 -15.53 25.17
N ASP A 398 -21.68 -14.62 25.70
CA ASP A 398 -23.03 -14.36 25.20
C ASP A 398 -22.99 -13.78 23.78
N ILE A 399 -22.14 -12.78 23.52
CA ILE A 399 -21.98 -12.18 22.18
C ILE A 399 -21.40 -13.22 21.19
N LEU A 400 -20.40 -14.00 21.62
CA LEU A 400 -19.80 -15.04 20.79
C LEU A 400 -20.79 -16.14 20.40
N SER A 401 -21.76 -16.47 21.26
CA SER A 401 -22.83 -17.42 20.92
C SER A 401 -23.71 -16.93 19.76
N GLY A 402 -23.74 -15.62 19.51
CA GLY A 402 -24.43 -15.01 18.37
C GLY A 402 -23.75 -15.23 17.01
N SER A 403 -22.49 -15.70 16.99
CA SER A 403 -21.74 -15.94 15.74
C SER A 403 -22.34 -17.03 14.86
N GLU A 404 -22.89 -18.09 15.46
CA GLU A 404 -23.53 -19.17 14.70
C GLU A 404 -24.82 -18.68 14.02
N LYS A 405 -25.61 -17.84 14.71
CA LYS A 405 -26.82 -17.23 14.14
C LYS A 405 -26.47 -16.31 12.95
N CYS A 406 -25.42 -15.51 13.10
CA CYS A 406 -24.93 -14.67 12.01
C CYS A 406 -24.47 -15.50 10.81
N SER A 407 -23.85 -16.66 11.06
CA SER A 407 -23.44 -17.58 9.99
C SER A 407 -24.64 -18.12 9.21
N GLU A 408 -25.68 -18.56 9.91
CA GLU A 408 -26.93 -19.02 9.28
C GLU A 408 -27.58 -17.93 8.44
N GLU A 409 -27.66 -16.70 8.96
CA GLU A 409 -28.22 -15.55 8.22
C GLU A 409 -27.44 -15.25 6.93
N VAL A 410 -26.11 -15.34 6.95
CA VAL A 410 -25.28 -15.11 5.76
C VAL A 410 -25.48 -16.22 4.73
N HIS A 411 -25.56 -17.48 5.15
CA HIS A 411 -25.80 -18.59 4.22
C HIS A 411 -27.20 -18.53 3.61
N LEU A 412 -28.22 -18.12 4.37
CA LEU A 412 -29.57 -17.86 3.84
C LEU A 412 -29.57 -16.69 2.82
N LYS A 413 -28.88 -15.60 3.14
CA LYS A 413 -28.71 -14.47 2.21
C LYS A 413 -27.99 -14.89 0.93
N PHE A 414 -27.02 -15.80 1.04
CA PHE A 414 -26.25 -16.28 -0.10
C PHE A 414 -27.04 -17.23 -1.00
N THR A 415 -27.83 -18.15 -0.45
CA THR A 415 -28.66 -19.07 -1.25
C THR A 415 -29.90 -18.41 -1.84
N GLY A 416 -30.28 -17.22 -1.35
CA GLY A 416 -31.50 -16.53 -1.77
C GLY A 416 -32.78 -17.22 -1.29
N ALA A 417 -32.64 -18.22 -0.42
CA ALA A 417 -33.74 -18.87 0.26
C ALA A 417 -34.29 -17.94 1.34
N GLY A 418 -35.59 -17.63 1.26
CA GLY A 418 -36.30 -16.87 2.31
C GLY A 418 -36.32 -17.60 3.67
N GLU A 419 -37.02 -17.02 4.64
CA GLU A 419 -37.14 -17.55 6.02
C GLU A 419 -37.65 -19.00 6.13
N ASP A 420 -38.14 -19.58 5.03
CA ASP A 420 -38.72 -20.92 4.90
C ASP A 420 -37.75 -22.08 5.23
N LEU A 421 -36.43 -21.82 5.26
CA LEU A 421 -35.39 -22.81 5.54
C LEU A 421 -34.76 -22.69 6.95
N LYS A 422 -35.32 -21.83 7.82
CA LYS A 422 -34.88 -21.74 9.22
C LYS A 422 -35.12 -23.07 9.95
N GLY A 423 -34.05 -23.80 10.26
CA GLY A 423 -34.05 -24.94 11.19
C GLY A 423 -33.79 -26.33 10.59
N ASP A 424 -33.68 -26.47 9.26
CA ASP A 424 -33.35 -27.74 8.59
C ASP A 424 -31.92 -27.70 8.01
N PRO A 425 -30.87 -28.06 8.79
CA PRO A 425 -29.47 -27.89 8.37
C PRO A 425 -29.10 -28.72 7.13
N VAL A 426 -29.76 -29.85 6.92
CA VAL A 426 -29.47 -30.75 5.79
C VAL A 426 -29.91 -30.14 4.45
N LYS A 427 -31.07 -29.48 4.42
CA LYS A 427 -31.54 -28.82 3.19
C LYS A 427 -30.68 -27.61 2.85
N LEU A 428 -30.31 -26.84 3.87
CA LEU A 428 -29.44 -25.68 3.69
C LEU A 428 -28.04 -26.10 3.21
N HIS A 429 -27.45 -27.18 3.74
CA HIS A 429 -26.19 -27.74 3.22
C HIS A 429 -26.28 -28.12 1.73
N MET A 430 -27.39 -28.73 1.31
CA MET A 430 -27.59 -29.14 -0.08
C MET A 430 -27.75 -27.95 -1.03
N GLU A 431 -28.43 -26.89 -0.58
CA GLU A 431 -28.55 -25.65 -1.35
C GLU A 431 -27.23 -24.88 -1.43
N VAL A 432 -26.45 -24.83 -0.35
CA VAL A 432 -25.11 -24.24 -0.35
C VAL A 432 -24.19 -25.03 -1.29
N GLU A 433 -24.22 -26.36 -1.23
CA GLU A 433 -23.47 -27.22 -2.17
C GLU A 433 -23.87 -26.95 -3.62
N LYS A 434 -25.18 -26.85 -3.89
CA LYS A 434 -25.70 -26.57 -5.23
C LYS A 434 -25.26 -25.19 -5.71
N ALA A 435 -25.33 -24.17 -4.85
CA ALA A 435 -24.93 -22.81 -5.17
C ALA A 435 -23.43 -22.75 -5.48
N VAL A 436 -22.58 -23.23 -4.56
CA VAL A 436 -21.12 -23.20 -4.73
C VAL A 436 -20.64 -24.00 -5.95
N ARG A 437 -21.22 -25.18 -6.21
CA ARG A 437 -20.86 -25.98 -7.39
C ARG A 437 -21.38 -25.40 -8.71
N SER A 438 -22.37 -24.50 -8.68
CA SER A 438 -22.95 -23.96 -9.92
C SER A 438 -22.00 -22.99 -10.65
N LYS A 439 -21.34 -22.08 -9.93
CA LYS A 439 -20.39 -21.10 -10.50
C LYS A 439 -18.95 -21.23 -9.98
N GLY A 440 -18.65 -22.26 -9.18
CA GLY A 440 -17.28 -22.62 -8.79
C GLY A 440 -16.62 -21.65 -7.81
N GLU A 441 -15.41 -21.18 -8.16
CA GLU A 441 -14.57 -20.36 -7.26
C GLU A 441 -15.16 -18.97 -6.98
N SER A 442 -15.86 -18.37 -7.96
CA SER A 442 -16.46 -17.04 -7.81
C SER A 442 -17.48 -16.99 -6.67
N ASP A 443 -18.34 -18.00 -6.62
CA ASP A 443 -19.39 -18.11 -5.60
C ASP A 443 -18.80 -18.45 -4.23
N THR A 444 -17.72 -19.24 -4.19
CA THR A 444 -16.96 -19.50 -2.96
C THR A 444 -16.38 -18.21 -2.39
N GLY A 445 -15.73 -17.40 -3.24
CA GLY A 445 -15.17 -16.12 -2.83
C GLY A 445 -16.24 -15.13 -2.34
N SER A 446 -17.41 -15.10 -3.00
CA SER A 446 -18.53 -14.25 -2.58
C SER A 446 -19.06 -14.65 -1.19
N LEU A 447 -19.26 -15.95 -0.95
CA LEU A 447 -19.69 -16.47 0.35
C LEU A 447 -18.66 -16.13 1.44
N ASP A 448 -17.37 -16.33 1.15
CA ASP A 448 -16.29 -16.03 2.09
C ASP A 448 -16.25 -14.55 2.47
N ASN A 449 -16.40 -13.64 1.50
CA ASN A 449 -16.41 -12.20 1.75
C ASN A 449 -17.60 -11.76 2.61
N LEU A 450 -18.80 -12.29 2.34
CA LEU A 450 -19.98 -12.02 3.16
C LEU A 450 -19.79 -12.51 4.59
N MET A 451 -19.24 -13.71 4.76
CA MET A 451 -18.94 -14.30 6.06
C MET A 451 -17.91 -13.49 6.84
N LYS A 452 -16.80 -13.08 6.20
CA LYS A 452 -15.77 -12.24 6.81
C LYS A 452 -16.34 -10.91 7.31
N SER A 453 -17.15 -10.24 6.48
CA SER A 453 -17.76 -8.95 6.85
C SER A 453 -18.72 -9.08 8.03
N ALA A 454 -19.46 -10.18 8.14
CA ALA A 454 -20.37 -10.41 9.26
C ALA A 454 -19.60 -10.74 10.56
N LEU A 455 -18.61 -11.64 10.47
CA LEU A 455 -17.84 -12.11 11.63
C LEU A 455 -16.90 -11.03 12.20
N SER A 456 -16.32 -10.17 11.36
CA SER A 456 -15.49 -9.05 11.81
C SER A 456 -16.29 -8.01 12.62
N GLY A 457 -17.59 -7.85 12.31
CA GLY A 457 -18.52 -7.06 13.10
C GLY A 457 -18.62 -7.55 14.55
N ILE A 458 -18.78 -8.85 14.74
CA ILE A 458 -18.84 -9.51 16.06
C ILE A 458 -17.53 -9.32 16.81
N THR A 459 -16.39 -9.58 16.17
CA THR A 459 -15.07 -9.38 16.79
C THR A 459 -14.90 -7.95 17.28
N THR A 460 -15.35 -6.97 16.50
CA THR A 460 -15.29 -5.55 16.86
C THR A 460 -16.21 -5.20 18.02
N GLU A 461 -17.42 -5.75 18.05
CA GLU A 461 -18.39 -5.57 19.14
C GLU A 461 -17.86 -6.14 20.47
N VAL A 462 -17.31 -7.35 20.44
CA VAL A 462 -16.68 -7.97 21.61
C VAL A 462 -15.55 -7.09 22.13
N ASN A 463 -14.62 -6.68 21.27
CA ASN A 463 -13.45 -5.91 21.70
C ASN A 463 -13.80 -4.53 22.29
N LYS A 464 -14.83 -3.85 21.77
CA LYS A 464 -15.32 -2.57 22.30
C LYS A 464 -15.95 -2.71 23.69
N ASN A 465 -16.61 -3.82 23.97
CA ASN A 465 -17.21 -4.08 25.28
C ASN A 465 -16.19 -4.54 26.32
N LEU A 466 -15.09 -5.19 25.89
CA LEU A 466 -14.07 -5.74 26.78
C LEU A 466 -13.00 -4.74 27.19
N PHE A 467 -12.50 -3.91 26.27
CA PHE A 467 -11.39 -3.01 26.56
C PHE A 467 -11.88 -1.56 26.56
N PRO A 468 -11.51 -0.74 27.55
CA PRO A 468 -10.53 -0.98 28.62
C PRO A 468 -11.08 -1.61 29.92
N ASP A 469 -12.39 -1.54 30.18
CA ASP A 469 -12.96 -1.75 31.52
C ASP A 469 -13.17 -3.23 31.92
N GLY A 470 -13.08 -4.17 30.99
CA GLY A 470 -13.34 -5.59 31.21
C GLY A 470 -12.16 -6.38 31.78
N LEU A 471 -10.99 -5.77 31.92
CA LEU A 471 -9.79 -6.40 32.51
C LEU A 471 -9.86 -6.42 34.04
N GLN A 472 -9.32 -7.47 34.65
CA GLN A 472 -9.27 -7.58 36.11
C GLN A 472 -8.36 -6.48 36.71
N LYS A 473 -7.23 -6.21 36.07
CA LYS A 473 -6.39 -5.05 36.36
C LYS A 473 -6.70 -3.94 35.37
N PRO A 474 -7.17 -2.78 35.83
CA PRO A 474 -7.37 -1.63 34.95
C PRO A 474 -6.03 -0.98 34.59
N PHE A 475 -6.04 -0.22 33.50
CA PHE A 475 -4.98 0.73 33.20
C PHE A 475 -4.95 1.82 34.28
N PRO A 476 -3.77 2.33 34.71
CA PRO A 476 -2.41 2.07 34.24
C PRO A 476 -1.68 0.89 34.94
N GLY A 477 -2.33 0.21 35.87
CA GLY A 477 -1.71 -0.88 36.65
C GLY A 477 -1.48 -2.17 35.84
N ASN A 478 -2.20 -2.34 34.73
CA ASN A 478 -2.02 -3.47 33.82
C ASN A 478 -0.82 -3.24 32.87
N CYS A 479 0.21 -4.06 33.03
CA CYS A 479 1.46 -3.93 32.28
C CYS A 479 1.32 -4.31 30.80
N LEU A 480 0.48 -5.30 30.44
CA LEU A 480 0.26 -5.66 29.05
C LEU A 480 -0.51 -4.57 28.29
N SER A 481 -1.53 -4.00 28.95
CA SER A 481 -2.25 -2.84 28.42
C SER A 481 -1.32 -1.63 28.29
N LEU A 482 -0.44 -1.39 29.27
CA LEU A 482 0.55 -0.31 29.21
C LEU A 482 1.49 -0.49 28.02
N MET A 483 2.05 -1.67 27.78
CA MET A 483 2.97 -1.93 26.65
C MET A 483 2.32 -1.70 25.28
N THR A 484 1.09 -2.20 25.11
CA THR A 484 0.38 -2.16 23.83
C THR A 484 -0.18 -0.78 23.49
N THR A 485 -0.76 -0.07 24.47
CA THR A 485 -1.34 1.27 24.28
C THR A 485 -0.26 2.35 24.06
N THR A 486 0.84 2.28 24.82
CA THR A 486 1.96 3.23 24.69
C THR A 486 2.83 2.97 23.46
N GLY A 487 2.71 1.78 22.87
CA GLY A 487 3.45 1.37 21.68
C GLY A 487 4.88 0.89 21.95
N ALA A 488 5.18 0.49 23.20
CA ALA A 488 6.47 -0.08 23.57
C ALA A 488 6.73 -1.41 22.85
N LYS A 489 5.78 -2.35 22.93
CA LYS A 489 5.81 -3.63 22.20
C LYS A 489 4.38 -4.17 22.06
N GLY A 490 4.08 -4.73 20.89
CA GLY A 490 2.75 -5.24 20.55
C GLY A 490 1.74 -4.14 20.19
N GLY A 491 0.61 -4.57 19.63
CA GLY A 491 -0.53 -3.70 19.33
C GLY A 491 -1.79 -4.14 20.09
N PRO A 492 -2.89 -3.37 19.98
CA PRO A 492 -4.16 -3.72 20.61
C PRO A 492 -4.68 -5.08 20.12
N VAL A 493 -4.36 -5.49 18.90
CA VAL A 493 -4.80 -6.80 18.41
C VAL A 493 -4.08 -7.96 19.09
N ASN A 494 -2.80 -7.83 19.46
CA ASN A 494 -2.13 -8.85 20.25
C ASN A 494 -2.81 -9.02 21.62
N MET A 495 -3.18 -7.91 22.27
CA MET A 495 -3.97 -7.94 23.51
C MET A 495 -5.33 -8.64 23.30
N ASN A 496 -6.02 -8.31 22.20
CA ASN A 496 -7.31 -8.91 21.87
C ASN A 496 -7.19 -10.43 21.64
N GLN A 497 -6.17 -10.89 20.92
CA GLN A 497 -5.97 -12.32 20.67
C GLN A 497 -5.61 -13.11 21.93
N ILE A 498 -4.90 -12.49 22.87
CA ILE A 498 -4.53 -13.13 24.13
C ILE A 498 -5.74 -13.22 25.08
N SER A 499 -6.46 -12.11 25.30
CA SER A 499 -7.49 -12.01 26.34
C SER A 499 -8.94 -12.12 25.84
N SER A 500 -9.23 -11.78 24.58
CA SER A 500 -10.60 -11.76 24.00
C SER A 500 -10.88 -13.00 23.13
N LEU A 501 -10.34 -13.04 21.91
CA LEU A 501 -10.53 -14.10 20.89
C LEU A 501 -9.52 -13.94 19.75
N LEU A 502 -9.19 -15.04 19.04
CA LEU A 502 -8.30 -14.99 17.87
C LEU A 502 -8.97 -14.38 16.63
N GLY A 503 -10.21 -14.76 16.34
CA GLY A 503 -11.01 -14.26 15.22
C GLY A 503 -10.93 -15.15 13.98
N GLN A 504 -11.39 -14.61 12.85
CA GLN A 504 -11.38 -15.31 11.57
C GLN A 504 -9.94 -15.53 11.09
N GLN A 505 -9.56 -16.78 10.82
CA GLN A 505 -8.29 -17.11 10.14
C GLN A 505 -8.48 -17.03 8.64
N GLU A 506 -7.52 -16.44 7.96
CA GLU A 506 -7.58 -16.15 6.53
C GLU A 506 -6.36 -16.71 5.82
N LEU A 507 -6.59 -17.22 4.61
CA LEU A 507 -5.58 -17.82 3.74
C LEU A 507 -5.72 -17.20 2.35
N GLU A 508 -4.70 -16.49 1.88
CA GLU A 508 -4.67 -15.79 0.58
C GLU A 508 -5.88 -14.86 0.35
N GLY A 509 -6.36 -14.22 1.42
CA GLY A 509 -7.56 -13.38 1.34
C GLY A 509 -8.87 -14.17 1.16
N LYS A 510 -8.85 -15.50 1.29
CA LYS A 510 -10.01 -16.41 1.37
C LYS A 510 -10.17 -16.98 2.78
N ARG A 511 -11.25 -17.72 3.05
CA ARG A 511 -11.37 -18.48 4.32
C ARG A 511 -10.63 -19.81 4.18
N VAL A 512 -10.70 -20.63 5.22
CA VAL A 512 -10.13 -21.98 5.21
C VAL A 512 -10.61 -22.78 3.98
N PRO A 513 -9.70 -23.37 3.20
CA PRO A 513 -10.06 -24.12 2.01
C PRO A 513 -10.89 -25.36 2.35
N ARG A 514 -11.82 -25.70 1.47
CA ARG A 514 -12.65 -26.91 1.57
C ARG A 514 -12.04 -28.00 0.68
N MET A 515 -12.03 -29.24 1.17
CA MET A 515 -11.69 -30.42 0.39
C MET A 515 -12.78 -30.70 -0.65
N VAL A 516 -12.48 -31.56 -1.65
CA VAL A 516 -13.46 -32.01 -2.67
C VAL A 516 -14.72 -32.64 -2.05
N SER A 517 -14.60 -33.21 -0.84
CA SER A 517 -15.72 -33.73 -0.05
C SER A 517 -16.64 -32.65 0.55
N GLY A 518 -16.32 -31.35 0.38
CA GLY A 518 -17.02 -30.22 0.99
C GLY A 518 -16.63 -29.93 2.44
N LYS A 519 -15.70 -30.71 3.01
CA LYS A 519 -15.24 -30.59 4.40
C LYS A 519 -14.00 -29.70 4.51
N THR A 520 -13.91 -28.88 5.54
CA THR A 520 -12.68 -28.15 5.87
C THR A 520 -11.71 -29.02 6.68
N LEU A 521 -12.23 -29.83 7.61
CA LEU A 521 -11.49 -30.89 8.30
C LEU A 521 -12.31 -32.17 8.39
N PRO A 522 -11.66 -33.34 8.56
CA PRO A 522 -12.35 -34.62 8.69
C PRO A 522 -13.38 -34.67 9.83
N CYS A 523 -13.19 -33.87 10.88
CA CYS A 523 -14.07 -33.77 12.04
C CYS A 523 -15.36 -32.97 11.78
N PHE A 524 -15.41 -32.15 10.73
CA PHE A 524 -16.60 -31.39 10.38
C PHE A 524 -17.49 -32.17 9.40
N PRO A 525 -18.82 -32.00 9.47
CA PRO A 525 -19.70 -32.54 8.44
C PRO A 525 -19.43 -31.85 7.09
N PRO A 526 -19.75 -32.52 5.96
CA PRO A 526 -19.69 -31.90 4.65
C PRO A 526 -20.55 -30.63 4.61
N TRP A 527 -20.03 -29.56 4.02
CA TRP A 527 -20.76 -28.28 3.84
C TRP A 527 -21.23 -27.63 5.14
N ASP A 528 -20.49 -27.84 6.23
CA ASP A 528 -20.79 -27.20 7.50
C ASP A 528 -20.87 -25.66 7.34
N ILE A 529 -21.97 -25.12 7.87
CA ILE A 529 -22.35 -23.71 7.92
C ILE A 529 -21.75 -23.04 9.16
N SER A 530 -21.31 -23.82 10.15
CA SER A 530 -20.83 -23.27 11.40
C SER A 530 -19.68 -22.27 11.18
N SER A 531 -19.67 -21.22 12.00
CA SER A 531 -18.63 -20.19 11.92
C SER A 531 -17.24 -20.81 12.10
N ARG A 532 -17.13 -21.77 13.04
CA ARG A 532 -15.92 -22.52 13.39
C ARG A 532 -15.37 -23.35 12.24
N ALA A 533 -16.24 -24.03 11.47
CA ALA A 533 -15.78 -24.90 10.38
C ALA A 533 -15.03 -24.12 9.30
N GLY A 534 -15.39 -22.85 9.07
CA GLY A 534 -14.67 -21.98 8.13
C GLY A 534 -13.58 -21.12 8.77
N GLY A 535 -13.03 -21.53 9.93
CA GLY A 535 -11.84 -20.91 10.51
C GLY A 535 -12.09 -19.72 11.45
N PHE A 536 -13.31 -19.51 11.94
CA PHE A 536 -13.55 -18.51 12.99
C PHE A 536 -13.22 -19.09 14.37
N ILE A 537 -12.18 -18.55 15.01
CA ILE A 537 -11.70 -19.01 16.33
C ILE A 537 -12.28 -18.11 17.43
N SER A 538 -13.26 -18.65 18.18
CA SER A 538 -13.87 -17.97 19.34
C SER A 538 -13.01 -18.02 20.60
N ASP A 539 -12.08 -18.98 20.63
CA ASP A 539 -11.19 -19.22 21.77
C ASP A 539 -9.99 -18.26 21.71
N ARG A 540 -9.24 -18.18 22.82
CA ARG A 540 -8.15 -17.22 23.04
C ARG A 540 -6.90 -17.93 23.53
N PHE A 541 -5.73 -17.31 23.37
CA PHE A 541 -4.47 -17.92 23.81
C PHE A 541 -4.44 -18.20 25.32
N LEU A 542 -5.09 -17.36 26.14
CA LEU A 542 -5.15 -17.54 27.60
C LEU A 542 -5.80 -18.88 28.03
N THR A 543 -6.84 -19.33 27.32
CA THR A 543 -7.57 -20.57 27.66
C THR A 543 -7.11 -21.78 26.85
N GLY A 544 -6.22 -21.57 25.87
CA GLY A 544 -5.85 -22.56 24.88
C GLY A 544 -6.84 -22.66 23.72
N LEU A 545 -6.36 -23.23 22.61
CA LEU A 545 -7.14 -23.47 21.39
C LEU A 545 -7.57 -24.94 21.31
N ARG A 546 -8.74 -25.20 20.74
CA ARG A 546 -9.17 -26.57 20.42
C ARG A 546 -8.36 -27.15 19.26
N PRO A 547 -8.24 -28.48 19.14
CA PRO A 547 -7.46 -29.11 18.06
C PRO A 547 -7.85 -28.67 16.64
N GLN A 548 -9.15 -28.45 16.37
CA GLN A 548 -9.60 -27.99 15.05
C GLN A 548 -9.12 -26.57 14.75
N GLU A 549 -9.24 -25.68 15.74
CA GLU A 549 -8.87 -24.26 15.64
C GLU A 549 -7.35 -24.09 15.62
N TYR A 550 -6.64 -24.91 16.39
CA TYR A 550 -5.18 -24.99 16.37
C TYR A 550 -4.66 -25.30 14.97
N TYR A 551 -5.25 -26.28 14.29
CA TYR A 551 -4.83 -26.63 12.92
C TYR A 551 -5.05 -25.49 11.93
N PHE A 552 -6.19 -24.80 11.98
CA PHE A 552 -6.42 -23.61 11.14
C PHE A 552 -5.46 -22.48 11.45
N HIS A 553 -5.12 -22.28 12.72
CA HIS A 553 -4.12 -21.29 13.11
C HIS A 553 -2.72 -21.65 12.58
N CYS A 554 -2.34 -22.92 12.59
CA CYS A 554 -1.10 -23.38 11.97
C CYS A 554 -1.06 -23.15 10.46
N MET A 555 -2.18 -23.32 9.75
CA MET A 555 -2.26 -22.99 8.32
C MET A 555 -1.94 -21.50 8.08
N ALA A 556 -2.61 -20.62 8.82
CA ALA A 556 -2.42 -19.17 8.68
C ALA A 556 -0.99 -18.74 9.04
N GLY A 557 -0.40 -19.35 10.08
CA GLY A 557 1.00 -19.12 10.44
C GLY A 557 1.99 -19.56 9.36
N ARG A 558 1.73 -20.70 8.69
CA ARG A 558 2.61 -21.24 7.63
C ARG A 558 2.58 -20.40 6.36
N GLU A 559 1.43 -19.84 6.00
CA GLU A 559 1.31 -18.94 4.84
C GLU A 559 2.27 -17.75 4.94
N GLY A 560 2.32 -17.07 6.09
CA GLY A 560 3.22 -15.95 6.31
C GLY A 560 4.70 -16.32 6.17
N LEU A 561 5.08 -17.55 6.56
CA LEU A 561 6.45 -18.06 6.39
C LEU A 561 6.79 -18.34 4.93
N VAL A 562 5.87 -18.98 4.19
CA VAL A 562 6.05 -19.29 2.77
C VAL A 562 6.16 -18.01 1.94
N ASP A 563 5.29 -17.04 2.22
CA ASP A 563 5.32 -15.74 1.54
C ASP A 563 6.64 -14.98 1.76
N THR A 564 7.19 -15.08 2.97
CA THR A 564 8.49 -14.49 3.29
C THR A 564 9.62 -15.19 2.53
N ALA A 565 9.58 -16.51 2.41
CA ALA A 565 10.59 -17.28 1.70
C ALA A 565 10.60 -17.01 0.18
N VAL A 566 9.42 -16.92 -0.45
CA VAL A 566 9.31 -16.81 -1.92
C VAL A 566 9.38 -15.37 -2.42
N LYS A 567 8.82 -14.40 -1.69
CA LYS A 567 8.64 -13.04 -2.23
C LYS A 567 9.82 -12.11 -1.95
N THR A 568 10.72 -12.46 -1.03
CA THR A 568 11.84 -11.61 -0.63
C THR A 568 12.85 -11.39 -1.76
N SER A 569 13.22 -12.44 -2.52
CA SER A 569 14.15 -12.35 -3.66
C SER A 569 13.68 -11.33 -4.71
N ARG A 570 12.40 -11.40 -5.07
CA ARG A 570 11.77 -10.55 -6.11
C ARG A 570 11.84 -9.05 -5.82
N SER A 571 11.72 -8.67 -4.54
CA SER A 571 11.80 -7.27 -4.13
C SER A 571 13.22 -6.69 -4.27
N GLY A 572 14.24 -7.54 -4.08
CA GLY A 572 15.65 -7.17 -4.22
C GLY A 572 16.04 -6.87 -5.67
N TYR A 573 15.62 -7.72 -6.61
CA TYR A 573 15.88 -7.50 -8.04
C TYR A 573 15.25 -6.19 -8.53
N LEU A 574 13.98 -5.92 -8.17
CA LEU A 574 13.33 -4.64 -8.45
C LEU A 574 14.17 -3.45 -7.98
N GLN A 575 14.66 -3.50 -6.74
CA GLN A 575 15.50 -2.43 -6.20
C GLN A 575 16.80 -2.25 -7.00
N ARG A 576 17.48 -3.34 -7.37
CA ARG A 576 18.70 -3.29 -8.19
C ARG A 576 18.45 -2.62 -9.55
N CYS A 577 17.37 -2.97 -10.23
CA CYS A 577 17.00 -2.36 -11.51
C CYS A 577 16.76 -0.85 -11.38
N LEU A 578 16.00 -0.44 -10.35
CA LEU A 578 15.75 0.98 -10.08
C LEU A 578 17.04 1.74 -9.74
N MET A 579 17.90 1.17 -8.89
CA MET A 579 19.21 1.75 -8.56
C MET A 579 20.01 2.01 -9.82
N LYS A 580 20.13 1.00 -10.69
CA LYS A 580 20.96 1.09 -11.88
C LYS A 580 20.45 2.11 -12.89
N CYS A 581 19.13 2.18 -13.09
CA CYS A 581 18.53 3.15 -14.00
C CYS A 581 18.72 4.59 -13.51
N LEU A 582 18.71 4.80 -12.19
CA LEU A 582 18.65 6.13 -11.58
C LEU A 582 19.98 6.58 -10.93
N GLU A 583 21.04 5.77 -10.99
CA GLU A 583 22.33 6.08 -10.32
C GLU A 583 22.98 7.37 -10.80
N SER A 584 22.72 7.76 -12.04
CA SER A 584 23.28 8.95 -12.68
C SER A 584 22.56 10.24 -12.32
N LEU A 585 21.32 10.18 -11.84
CA LEU A 585 20.51 11.37 -11.60
C LEU A 585 21.00 12.13 -10.37
N LYS A 586 21.40 13.39 -10.60
CA LYS A 586 21.90 14.29 -9.57
C LYS A 586 21.35 15.70 -9.72
N VAL A 587 21.31 16.43 -8.61
CA VAL A 587 20.97 17.85 -8.62
C VAL A 587 22.20 18.66 -9.08
N SER A 588 22.01 19.52 -10.07
CA SER A 588 23.03 20.45 -10.57
C SER A 588 23.03 21.77 -9.81
N TYR A 589 24.07 22.59 -9.96
CA TYR A 589 24.19 23.89 -9.28
C TYR A 589 23.11 24.92 -9.65
N ASP A 590 22.40 24.70 -10.75
CA ASP A 590 21.22 25.47 -11.17
C ASP A 590 19.91 24.94 -10.55
N HIS A 591 19.99 23.97 -9.64
CA HIS A 591 18.86 23.24 -9.01
C HIS A 591 18.02 22.38 -9.96
N THR A 592 18.48 22.17 -11.20
CA THR A 592 17.88 21.19 -12.12
C THR A 592 18.37 19.78 -11.79
N VAL A 593 17.54 18.77 -12.02
CA VAL A 593 17.94 17.36 -11.94
C VAL A 593 18.37 16.92 -13.32
N ARG A 594 19.60 16.42 -13.43
CA ARG A 594 20.20 16.05 -14.72
C ARG A 594 20.74 14.62 -14.72
N ASP A 595 20.72 14.03 -15.91
CA ASP A 595 21.35 12.74 -16.20
C ASP A 595 22.83 12.91 -16.65
N VAL A 596 23.51 11.80 -16.94
CA VAL A 596 24.91 11.72 -17.38
C VAL A 596 25.19 12.63 -18.58
N ASP A 597 24.27 12.72 -19.54
CA ASP A 597 24.47 13.49 -20.77
C ASP A 597 24.24 14.99 -20.59
N GLY A 598 23.87 15.42 -19.38
CA GLY A 598 23.43 16.78 -19.10
C GLY A 598 21.97 17.06 -19.48
N SER A 599 21.25 16.05 -19.99
CA SER A 599 19.80 16.06 -20.21
C SER A 599 19.07 16.40 -18.91
N ILE A 600 18.11 17.32 -19.00
CA ILE A 600 17.33 17.79 -17.84
C ILE A 600 16.13 16.87 -17.67
N VAL A 601 16.04 16.20 -16.53
CA VAL A 601 14.88 15.35 -16.16
C VAL A 601 13.84 16.17 -15.41
N GLN A 602 14.27 17.01 -14.46
CA GLN A 602 13.39 17.95 -13.76
C GLN A 602 14.01 19.34 -13.70
N PHE A 603 13.20 20.38 -13.87
CA PHE A 603 13.65 21.77 -13.71
C PHE A 603 13.91 22.15 -12.25
N GLN A 604 13.14 21.57 -11.33
CA GLN A 604 13.32 21.71 -9.90
C GLN A 604 13.05 20.33 -9.29
N TYR A 605 13.92 19.88 -8.40
CA TYR A 605 13.75 18.61 -7.71
C TYR A 605 12.37 18.56 -7.02
N GLY A 606 11.55 17.57 -7.36
CA GLY A 606 10.27 17.37 -6.70
C GLY A 606 9.27 18.52 -6.83
N GLU A 607 9.39 19.33 -7.90
CA GLU A 607 8.57 20.52 -8.21
C GLU A 607 8.71 21.70 -7.22
N ASP A 608 9.30 21.50 -6.05
CA ASP A 608 9.48 22.52 -5.01
C ASP A 608 10.95 22.82 -4.65
N GLY A 609 11.90 22.00 -5.10
CA GLY A 609 13.34 22.15 -4.86
C GLY A 609 13.78 21.82 -3.43
N VAL A 610 12.91 21.22 -2.61
CA VAL A 610 13.14 20.98 -1.18
C VAL A 610 13.66 19.56 -0.93
N ASP A 611 14.63 19.43 -0.03
CA ASP A 611 15.10 18.12 0.44
C ASP A 611 14.04 17.45 1.33
N VAL A 612 13.76 16.17 1.08
CA VAL A 612 12.82 15.36 1.88
C VAL A 612 13.25 15.31 3.34
N LEU A 613 14.56 15.25 3.61
CA LEU A 613 15.10 15.22 4.98
C LEU A 613 14.84 16.53 5.74
N LYS A 614 14.70 17.65 5.04
CA LYS A 614 14.52 19.00 5.61
C LYS A 614 13.08 19.52 5.45
N THR A 615 12.16 18.67 4.98
CA THR A 615 10.75 19.04 4.72
C THR A 615 9.93 19.22 6.01
N SER A 616 10.34 18.55 7.07
CA SER A 616 9.68 18.63 8.38
C SER A 616 9.53 20.07 8.86
N PHE A 617 8.38 20.36 9.47
CA PHE A 617 7.97 21.68 9.99
C PHE A 617 7.69 22.78 8.94
N LEU A 618 7.86 22.55 7.62
CA LEU A 618 7.50 23.56 6.60
C LEU A 618 6.00 23.87 6.55
N LYS A 619 5.16 22.85 6.74
CA LYS A 619 3.68 22.97 6.75
C LYS A 619 3.10 23.21 8.14
N GLU A 620 3.90 23.07 9.20
CA GLU A 620 3.45 23.21 10.60
C GLU A 620 3.62 24.66 11.08
N PHE A 621 2.80 25.55 10.53
CA PHE A 621 2.88 27.00 10.80
C PHE A 621 2.72 27.33 12.29
N LYS A 622 1.95 26.53 13.03
CA LYS A 622 1.76 26.67 14.48
C LYS A 622 3.06 26.52 15.27
N GLU A 623 3.85 25.51 14.96
CA GLU A 623 5.10 25.21 15.68
C GLU A 623 6.21 26.19 15.29
N LEU A 624 6.26 26.62 14.03
CA LEU A 624 7.14 27.70 13.57
C LEU A 624 6.82 29.02 14.29
N ALA A 625 5.53 29.35 14.41
CA ALA A 625 5.05 30.54 15.11
C ALA A 625 5.46 30.56 16.59
N ASN A 626 5.28 29.44 17.30
CA ASN A 626 5.67 29.32 18.70
C ASN A 626 7.18 29.49 18.92
N ASN A 627 7.99 28.94 18.01
CA ASN A 627 9.43 28.81 18.17
C ASN A 627 10.24 29.84 17.36
N ARG A 628 9.64 30.95 16.94
CA ARG A 628 10.29 31.98 16.09
C ARG A 628 11.69 32.41 16.57
N LYS A 629 11.88 32.58 17.89
CA LYS A 629 13.17 33.01 18.47
C LYS A 629 14.25 31.95 18.27
N ALA A 630 13.90 30.68 18.43
CA ALA A 630 14.82 29.57 18.24
C ALA A 630 15.17 29.36 16.76
N VAL A 631 14.18 29.47 15.87
CA VAL A 631 14.38 29.37 14.42
C VAL A 631 15.31 30.50 13.92
N LEU A 632 15.05 31.75 14.30
CA LEU A 632 15.89 32.90 13.92
C LEU A 632 17.31 32.80 14.51
N ALA A 633 17.44 32.31 15.74
CA ALA A 633 18.75 32.11 16.38
C ALA A 633 19.58 31.04 15.65
N LYS A 634 18.95 29.96 15.17
CA LYS A 634 19.62 28.91 14.38
C LYS A 634 20.15 29.45 13.05
N LEU A 635 19.42 30.38 12.43
CA LEU A 635 19.68 30.90 11.08
C LEU A 635 20.59 32.15 11.07
N GLY A 636 21.31 32.42 12.17
CA GLY A 636 22.36 33.45 12.22
C GLY A 636 21.92 34.83 12.70
N GLY A 637 20.69 34.98 13.19
CA GLY A 637 20.29 36.11 14.03
C GLY A 637 20.40 37.52 13.42
N HIS A 638 20.54 37.69 12.10
CA HIS A 638 20.62 39.01 11.47
C HIS A 638 19.51 39.24 10.46
N SER A 639 18.87 40.40 10.64
CA SER A 639 17.88 41.08 9.81
C SER A 639 18.48 41.47 8.45
N THR A 640 18.91 40.49 7.67
CA THR A 640 19.18 40.67 6.24
C THR A 640 18.14 39.85 5.52
N LYS A 641 17.26 40.54 4.76
CA LYS A 641 16.30 39.87 3.88
C LYS A 641 17.01 38.75 3.13
N PRO A 642 16.50 37.51 3.16
CA PRO A 642 17.14 36.41 2.46
C PRO A 642 17.32 36.80 0.99
N THR A 643 18.56 36.74 0.49
CA THR A 643 18.81 37.04 -0.91
C THR A 643 18.50 35.77 -1.68
N TYR A 644 17.37 35.76 -2.38
CA TYR A 644 17.04 34.72 -3.34
C TYR A 644 18.18 34.52 -4.35
N ASN A 645 18.49 33.26 -4.68
CA ASN A 645 19.39 32.95 -5.78
C ASN A 645 18.80 33.46 -7.11
N GLN A 646 19.64 33.59 -8.15
CA GLN A 646 19.17 33.99 -9.48
C GLN A 646 18.08 33.05 -10.05
N TYR A 647 18.05 31.80 -9.60
CA TYR A 647 17.16 30.74 -10.13
C TYR A 647 15.88 30.52 -9.30
N ILE A 648 15.94 30.62 -7.98
CA ILE A 648 14.78 30.48 -7.09
C ILE A 648 14.41 31.88 -6.60
N THR A 649 13.38 32.48 -7.20
CA THR A 649 13.03 33.90 -6.98
C THR A 649 11.79 34.12 -6.14
N LYS A 650 10.99 33.08 -5.90
CA LYS A 650 9.71 33.14 -5.19
C LYS A 650 9.46 31.88 -4.36
N LEU A 651 8.72 32.03 -3.27
CA LEU A 651 8.12 30.90 -2.55
C LEU A 651 7.17 30.10 -3.45
N PRO A 652 7.06 28.78 -3.25
CA PRO A 652 6.04 27.96 -3.91
C PRO A 652 4.62 28.52 -3.66
N THR A 653 3.82 28.60 -4.71
CA THR A 653 2.47 29.20 -4.67
C THR A 653 1.55 28.48 -3.67
N LYS A 654 1.63 27.15 -3.62
CA LYS A 654 0.86 26.31 -2.70
C LYS A 654 1.20 26.61 -1.24
N LEU A 655 2.49 26.71 -0.90
CA LEU A 655 2.93 26.98 0.46
C LEU A 655 2.50 28.39 0.92
N ASN A 656 2.51 29.36 0.01
CA ASN A 656 2.01 30.70 0.29
C ASN A 656 0.48 30.73 0.51
N SER A 657 -0.27 29.96 -0.28
CA SER A 657 -1.72 29.79 -0.09
C SER A 657 -2.05 29.16 1.26
N ASP A 658 -1.34 28.07 1.63
CA ASP A 658 -1.55 27.37 2.90
C ASP A 658 -1.23 28.28 4.11
N ALA A 659 -0.22 29.15 3.98
CA ALA A 659 0.13 30.12 5.01
C ALA A 659 -0.93 31.23 5.16
N GLU A 660 -1.50 31.70 4.05
CA GLU A 660 -2.60 32.68 4.05
C GLU A 660 -3.87 32.09 4.70
N GLU A 661 -4.24 30.85 4.36
CA GLU A 661 -5.36 30.12 4.97
C GLU A 661 -5.17 29.97 6.48
N PHE A 662 -3.97 29.62 6.93
CA PHE A 662 -3.64 29.54 8.36
C PHE A 662 -3.80 30.89 9.07
N LEU A 663 -3.37 31.99 8.45
CA LEU A 663 -3.53 33.34 9.01
C LEU A 663 -5.00 33.76 9.09
N GLU A 664 -5.83 33.42 8.11
CA GLU A 664 -7.28 33.66 8.14
C GLU A 664 -7.96 32.87 9.27
N HIS A 665 -7.70 31.56 9.34
CA HIS A 665 -8.20 30.70 10.42
C HIS A 665 -7.76 31.21 11.79
N SER A 666 -6.53 31.70 11.92
CA SER A 666 -6.03 32.24 13.19
C SER A 666 -6.79 33.49 13.64
N LYS A 667 -7.19 34.38 12.72
CA LYS A 667 -7.90 35.64 13.01
C LYS A 667 -9.36 35.41 13.41
N GLU A 668 -10.01 34.35 12.92
CA GLU A 668 -11.40 34.02 13.27
C GLU A 668 -11.55 33.58 14.73
N PHE A 669 -10.55 32.90 15.29
CA PHE A 669 -10.50 32.60 16.71
C PHE A 669 -9.94 33.81 17.49
N GLN A 670 -10.81 34.78 17.83
CA GLN A 670 -10.56 36.05 18.56
C GLN A 670 -9.76 35.97 19.89
N HIS A 671 -9.23 34.81 20.27
CA HIS A 671 -8.25 34.60 21.33
C HIS A 671 -7.04 33.82 20.77
N CYS A 672 -6.25 34.44 19.89
CA CYS A 672 -5.03 33.81 19.38
C CYS A 672 -4.00 33.71 20.50
N ARG A 673 -3.61 32.48 20.87
CA ARG A 673 -2.43 32.21 21.71
C ARG A 673 -1.12 32.61 21.02
N TYR A 674 -1.19 32.81 19.70
CA TYR A 674 -0.08 33.04 18.77
C TYR A 674 -0.18 34.48 18.25
N ASN A 675 0.68 35.38 18.74
CA ASN A 675 0.68 36.80 18.37
C ASN A 675 1.78 37.06 17.32
N ILE A 676 1.49 36.75 16.05
CA ILE A 676 2.42 36.93 14.91
C ILE A 676 1.72 37.71 13.79
N GLU A 677 2.46 38.64 13.20
CA GLU A 677 2.03 39.39 12.02
C GLU A 677 2.26 38.57 10.74
N ALA A 678 1.46 38.82 9.70
CA ALA A 678 1.53 38.09 8.44
C ALA A 678 2.90 38.25 7.75
N GLU A 679 3.50 39.44 7.83
CA GLU A 679 4.83 39.72 7.27
C GLU A 679 5.92 38.93 8.00
N GLU A 680 5.88 38.89 9.34
CA GLU A 680 6.85 38.15 10.15
C GLU A 680 6.77 36.63 9.88
N LEU A 681 5.56 36.07 9.75
CA LEU A 681 5.39 34.65 9.40
C LEU A 681 5.96 34.33 8.02
N LYS A 682 5.73 35.23 7.05
CA LYS A 682 6.23 35.06 5.70
C LYS A 682 7.75 35.12 5.66
N GLU A 683 8.37 36.06 6.35
CA GLU A 683 9.84 36.14 6.47
C GLU A 683 10.42 34.85 7.09
N LEU A 684 9.81 34.35 8.18
CA LEU A 684 10.23 33.09 8.80
C LEU A 684 10.14 31.91 7.83
N LEU A 685 9.06 31.84 7.04
CA LEU A 685 8.83 30.81 6.05
C LEU A 685 9.83 30.88 4.89
N GLU A 686 10.16 32.09 4.43
CA GLU A 686 11.18 32.31 3.37
C GLU A 686 12.55 31.82 3.83
N VAL A 687 12.98 32.21 5.03
CA VAL A 687 14.29 31.76 5.56
C VAL A 687 14.30 30.25 5.77
N LYS A 688 13.21 29.68 6.32
CA LYS A 688 13.11 28.23 6.52
C LYS A 688 13.11 27.47 5.19
N TYR A 689 12.35 27.92 4.20
CA TYR A 689 12.31 27.31 2.86
C TYR A 689 13.70 27.29 2.21
N LEU A 690 14.42 28.41 2.21
CA LEU A 690 15.76 28.49 1.64
C LEU A 690 16.77 27.59 2.36
N SER A 691 16.64 27.43 3.68
CA SER A 691 17.48 26.49 4.46
C SER A 691 17.16 25.02 4.21
N SER A 692 15.96 24.73 3.69
CA SER A 692 15.46 23.38 3.41
C SER A 692 15.66 22.94 1.96
N LEU A 693 16.24 23.80 1.11
CA LEU A 693 16.55 23.44 -0.28
C LEU A 693 17.52 22.26 -0.35
N VAL A 694 17.39 21.49 -1.43
CA VAL A 694 18.31 20.40 -1.73
C VAL A 694 19.68 20.95 -2.10
N ASP A 695 20.72 20.30 -1.56
CA ASP A 695 22.11 20.69 -1.80
C ASP A 695 22.54 20.21 -3.21
N PRO A 696 23.22 21.04 -4.02
CA PRO A 696 23.74 20.63 -5.32
C PRO A 696 24.72 19.45 -5.19
N GLY A 697 24.59 18.49 -6.09
CA GLY A 697 25.35 17.24 -6.10
C GLY A 697 24.66 16.08 -5.40
N GLU A 698 23.53 16.27 -4.71
CA GLU A 698 22.80 15.18 -4.06
C GLU A 698 22.33 14.13 -5.08
N ALA A 699 22.54 12.85 -4.73
CA ALA A 699 22.22 11.68 -5.55
C ALA A 699 20.72 11.33 -5.48
N VAL A 700 19.86 12.26 -5.91
CA VAL A 700 18.40 12.15 -5.76
C VAL A 700 17.83 10.88 -6.39
N GLY A 701 18.37 10.42 -7.52
CA GLY A 701 17.95 9.19 -8.20
C GLY A 701 18.09 7.95 -7.31
N VAL A 702 19.26 7.76 -6.72
CA VAL A 702 19.55 6.67 -5.77
C VAL A 702 18.62 6.76 -4.56
N VAL A 703 18.40 7.96 -4.02
CA VAL A 703 17.54 8.15 -2.84
C VAL A 703 16.09 7.77 -3.14
N ALA A 704 15.55 8.13 -4.31
CA ALA A 704 14.19 7.74 -4.68
C ALA A 704 14.05 6.25 -4.97
N ALA A 705 15.04 5.66 -5.64
CA ALA A 705 15.06 4.23 -5.89
C ALA A 705 15.08 3.44 -4.55
N GLN A 706 15.80 3.91 -3.53
CA GLN A 706 15.85 3.28 -2.19
C GLN A 706 14.51 3.45 -1.49
N SER A 707 13.90 4.63 -1.64
CA SER A 707 12.60 4.97 -1.04
C SER A 707 11.42 4.17 -1.61
N ILE A 708 11.59 3.50 -2.76
CA ILE A 708 10.64 2.52 -3.32
C ILE A 708 11.08 1.08 -3.03
N GLY A 709 12.37 0.76 -3.19
CA GLY A 709 12.90 -0.59 -3.00
C GLY A 709 12.77 -1.10 -1.56
N GLU A 710 13.21 -0.30 -0.59
CA GLU A 710 13.16 -0.65 0.83
C GLU A 710 11.74 -0.97 1.31
N PRO A 711 10.70 -0.13 1.10
CA PRO A 711 9.35 -0.49 1.52
C PRO A 711 8.76 -1.66 0.73
N SER A 712 9.22 -1.92 -0.50
CA SER A 712 8.79 -3.10 -1.26
C SER A 712 9.24 -4.40 -0.57
N THR A 713 10.46 -4.44 -0.02
CA THR A 713 10.88 -5.56 0.83
C THR A 713 10.03 -5.67 2.10
N GLN A 714 9.71 -4.53 2.75
CA GLN A 714 8.85 -4.52 3.94
C GLN A 714 7.43 -5.02 3.64
N MET A 715 6.89 -4.76 2.45
CA MET A 715 5.57 -5.28 2.04
C MET A 715 5.55 -6.82 2.05
N THR A 716 6.65 -7.47 1.70
CA THR A 716 6.76 -8.93 1.77
C THR A 716 6.93 -9.44 3.20
N LEU A 717 7.77 -8.77 3.99
CA LEU A 717 8.04 -9.16 5.38
C LEU A 717 6.85 -8.92 6.31
N ASN A 718 6.13 -7.82 6.14
CA ASN A 718 4.96 -7.47 6.96
C ASN A 718 3.77 -8.41 6.73
N THR A 719 3.76 -9.20 5.65
CA THR A 719 2.79 -10.27 5.43
C THR A 719 2.74 -11.22 6.63
N PHE A 720 3.88 -11.51 7.26
CA PHE A 720 3.93 -12.38 8.43
C PHE A 720 3.17 -11.80 9.64
N HIS A 721 3.29 -10.50 9.89
CA HIS A 721 2.62 -9.83 11.01
C HIS A 721 1.13 -9.52 10.74
N LEU A 722 0.74 -9.50 9.46
CA LEU A 722 -0.62 -9.30 8.99
C LEU A 722 -1.34 -10.60 8.60
N ALA A 723 -0.62 -11.73 8.58
CA ALA A 723 -1.16 -13.05 8.25
C ALA A 723 -2.38 -13.38 9.12
N GLY A 724 -3.47 -13.79 8.49
CA GLY A 724 -4.75 -14.04 9.15
C GLY A 724 -5.63 -12.81 9.40
N ARG A 725 -5.31 -11.61 8.86
CA ARG A 725 -6.24 -10.47 8.80
C ARG A 725 -6.56 -10.09 7.36
N GLY A 726 -7.84 -10.16 6.99
CA GLY A 726 -8.32 -10.01 5.61
C GLY A 726 -8.38 -8.64 5.00
N ASP A 727 -7.93 -7.62 5.71
CA ASP A 727 -8.15 -6.25 5.25
C ASP A 727 -7.27 -5.90 4.03
N LEU A 728 -6.24 -6.72 3.71
CA LEU A 728 -5.24 -6.40 2.70
C LEU A 728 -4.84 -7.64 1.90
N ASN A 729 -5.28 -7.77 0.65
CA ASN A 729 -4.72 -8.75 -0.30
C ASN A 729 -3.28 -8.33 -0.66
N VAL A 730 -2.33 -8.80 0.15
CA VAL A 730 -0.89 -8.49 0.04
C VAL A 730 -0.28 -8.96 -1.29
N THR A 731 -0.95 -9.87 -1.99
CA THR A 731 -0.47 -10.54 -3.21
C THR A 731 -0.44 -9.67 -4.47
N LEU A 732 -1.12 -8.51 -4.49
CA LEU A 732 -1.17 -7.65 -5.68
C LEU A 732 -0.05 -6.59 -5.74
N GLY A 733 0.58 -6.26 -4.60
CA GLY A 733 1.45 -5.09 -4.52
C GLY A 733 2.70 -5.14 -5.41
N ILE A 734 3.62 -6.08 -5.13
CA ILE A 734 4.88 -6.20 -5.89
C ILE A 734 4.66 -6.58 -7.35
N PRO A 735 3.82 -7.58 -7.70
CA PRO A 735 3.56 -7.89 -9.10
C PRO A 735 3.05 -6.69 -9.89
N ARG A 736 2.20 -5.86 -9.28
CA ARG A 736 1.74 -4.61 -9.89
C ARG A 736 2.85 -3.58 -10.00
N LEU A 737 3.71 -3.46 -8.99
CA LEU A 737 4.85 -2.54 -9.03
C LEU A 737 5.86 -2.93 -10.13
N LYS A 738 6.07 -4.23 -10.36
CA LYS A 738 6.87 -4.77 -11.47
C LYS A 738 6.25 -4.44 -12.83
N GLU A 739 4.95 -4.63 -12.96
CA GLU A 739 4.19 -4.33 -14.18
C GLU A 739 4.26 -2.84 -14.56
N ILE A 740 4.25 -1.95 -13.57
CA ILE A 740 4.41 -0.51 -13.77
C ILE A 740 5.87 -0.16 -14.07
N LEU A 741 6.78 -0.42 -13.13
CA LEU A 741 8.14 0.13 -13.20
C LEU A 741 9.09 -0.66 -14.12
N MET A 742 9.04 -1.99 -14.08
CA MET A 742 10.05 -2.82 -14.75
C MET A 742 9.66 -3.17 -16.18
N THR A 743 8.45 -3.70 -16.39
CA THR A 743 8.05 -4.18 -17.72
C THR A 743 7.39 -3.09 -18.56
N ALA A 744 6.85 -2.03 -17.92
CA ALA A 744 6.09 -0.99 -18.60
C ALA A 744 5.02 -1.59 -19.54
N SER A 745 4.30 -2.61 -19.07
CA SER A 745 3.47 -3.46 -19.94
C SER A 745 2.38 -2.67 -20.65
N ALA A 746 2.29 -2.84 -21.97
CA ALA A 746 1.16 -2.33 -22.77
C ALA A 746 -0.13 -3.13 -22.52
N ASN A 747 0.00 -4.40 -22.13
CA ASN A 747 -1.12 -5.29 -21.85
C ASN A 747 -1.07 -5.69 -20.37
N ILE A 748 -1.76 -4.92 -19.53
CA ILE A 748 -1.80 -5.21 -18.10
C ILE A 748 -2.75 -6.38 -17.79
N LYS A 749 -2.46 -7.14 -16.74
CA LYS A 749 -3.25 -8.34 -16.36
C LYS A 749 -4.68 -7.99 -15.95
N THR A 750 -4.87 -6.87 -15.26
CA THR A 750 -6.16 -6.42 -14.73
C THR A 750 -6.44 -4.96 -15.10
N PRO A 751 -6.78 -4.68 -16.37
CA PRO A 751 -7.12 -3.34 -16.81
C PRO A 751 -8.43 -2.88 -16.18
N VAL A 752 -8.43 -1.66 -15.65
CA VAL A 752 -9.56 -1.06 -14.95
C VAL A 752 -9.65 0.42 -15.32
N MET A 753 -10.86 0.86 -15.62
CA MET A 753 -11.19 2.27 -15.78
C MET A 753 -12.31 2.66 -14.82
N LYS A 754 -12.11 3.80 -14.15
CA LYS A 754 -13.00 4.40 -13.16
C LYS A 754 -13.64 5.64 -13.79
N CYS A 755 -14.96 5.59 -13.91
CA CYS A 755 -15.79 6.58 -14.57
C CYS A 755 -16.73 7.21 -13.53
N PRO A 756 -16.47 8.43 -13.04
CA PRO A 756 -17.36 9.09 -12.11
C PRO A 756 -18.69 9.47 -12.76
N LEU A 757 -19.80 9.24 -12.06
CA LEU A 757 -21.14 9.60 -12.52
C LEU A 757 -21.42 11.08 -12.24
N LEU A 758 -22.26 11.69 -13.07
CA LEU A 758 -22.73 13.06 -12.84
C LEU A 758 -23.70 13.12 -11.65
N GLU A 759 -23.71 14.25 -10.93
CA GLU A 759 -24.50 14.40 -9.69
C GLU A 759 -26.02 14.21 -9.86
N HIS A 760 -26.53 14.42 -11.08
CA HIS A 760 -27.97 14.31 -11.39
C HIS A 760 -28.39 12.93 -11.90
N THR A 761 -27.46 11.97 -12.02
CA THR A 761 -27.74 10.63 -12.54
C THR A 761 -28.35 9.74 -11.45
N SER A 762 -29.48 9.09 -11.75
CA SER A 762 -30.11 8.17 -10.80
C SER A 762 -29.35 6.83 -10.70
N MET A 763 -29.57 6.09 -9.62
CA MET A 763 -28.98 4.75 -9.46
C MET A 763 -29.48 3.75 -10.50
N ASP A 764 -30.69 3.95 -11.02
CA ASP A 764 -31.26 3.08 -12.03
C ASP A 764 -30.69 3.42 -13.41
N ASP A 765 -30.42 4.70 -13.70
CA ASP A 765 -29.66 5.11 -14.89
C ASP A 765 -28.24 4.53 -14.86
N ALA A 766 -27.58 4.55 -13.70
CA ALA A 766 -26.25 3.96 -13.54
C ALA A 766 -26.24 2.45 -13.81
N LYS A 767 -27.28 1.71 -13.37
CA LYS A 767 -27.45 0.29 -13.68
C LYS A 767 -27.69 0.05 -15.17
N MET A 768 -28.51 0.89 -15.80
CA MET A 768 -28.74 0.83 -17.24
C MET A 768 -27.44 1.06 -18.03
N VAL A 769 -26.63 2.04 -17.64
CA VAL A 769 -25.33 2.31 -18.26
C VAL A 769 -24.37 1.14 -18.04
N ALA A 770 -24.31 0.57 -16.84
CA ALA A 770 -23.49 -0.61 -16.55
C ALA A 770 -23.90 -1.82 -17.41
N ALA A 771 -25.20 -2.08 -17.52
CA ALA A 771 -25.75 -3.13 -18.39
C ALA A 771 -25.46 -2.86 -19.88
N LYS A 772 -25.34 -1.58 -20.29
CA LYS A 772 -24.95 -1.20 -21.66
C LYS A 772 -23.51 -1.53 -21.97
N LEU A 773 -22.61 -1.39 -21.00
CA LEU A 773 -21.16 -1.62 -21.16
C LEU A 773 -20.75 -3.08 -20.99
N MET A 774 -21.55 -3.89 -20.29
CA MET A 774 -21.25 -5.29 -20.00
C MET A 774 -21.21 -6.15 -21.29
N ARG A 775 -20.16 -6.98 -21.42
CA ARG A 775 -20.11 -8.02 -22.46
C ARG A 775 -21.03 -9.18 -22.09
N VAL A 776 -21.83 -9.63 -23.05
CA VAL A 776 -22.76 -10.75 -22.86
C VAL A 776 -22.49 -11.79 -23.93
N ARG A 777 -22.19 -13.02 -23.50
CA ARG A 777 -21.98 -14.15 -24.41
C ARG A 777 -23.28 -14.89 -24.65
N VAL A 778 -23.32 -15.67 -25.73
CA VAL A 778 -24.45 -16.59 -25.98
C VAL A 778 -24.61 -17.58 -24.84
N ALA A 779 -23.51 -18.00 -24.21
CA ALA A 779 -23.56 -18.86 -23.03
C ALA A 779 -24.27 -18.23 -21.83
N ASP A 780 -24.24 -16.91 -21.68
CA ASP A 780 -24.84 -16.21 -20.54
C ASP A 780 -26.36 -16.04 -20.72
N ILE A 781 -26.88 -16.16 -21.95
CA ILE A 781 -28.32 -16.05 -22.27
C ILE A 781 -29.04 -17.41 -22.37
N VAL A 782 -28.29 -18.51 -22.48
CA VAL A 782 -28.83 -19.86 -22.71
C VAL A 782 -28.98 -20.63 -21.41
N GLU A 783 -30.22 -21.02 -21.08
CA GLU A 783 -30.56 -21.87 -19.94
C GLU A 783 -30.17 -23.33 -20.21
N LYS A 784 -30.51 -23.85 -21.40
CA LYS A 784 -30.32 -25.26 -21.74
C LYS A 784 -30.00 -25.46 -23.21
N ILE A 785 -29.09 -26.40 -23.49
CA ILE A 785 -28.78 -26.88 -24.85
C ILE A 785 -29.07 -28.38 -24.90
N GLU A 786 -30.01 -28.79 -25.75
CA GLU A 786 -30.37 -30.18 -26.02
C GLU A 786 -29.99 -30.55 -27.45
N VAL A 787 -29.50 -31.77 -27.66
CA VAL A 787 -29.22 -32.30 -29.00
C VAL A 787 -29.94 -33.63 -29.16
N CYS A 788 -30.85 -33.72 -30.12
CA CYS A 788 -31.56 -34.95 -30.48
C CYS A 788 -31.07 -35.47 -31.82
N THR A 789 -30.69 -36.74 -31.89
CA THR A 789 -30.28 -37.40 -33.13
C THR A 789 -31.40 -38.26 -33.69
N VAL A 790 -31.70 -38.09 -34.98
CA VAL A 790 -32.66 -38.90 -35.73
C VAL A 790 -31.88 -39.67 -36.80
N PRO A 791 -31.67 -40.99 -36.63
CA PRO A 791 -30.73 -41.77 -37.46
C PRO A 791 -31.24 -42.12 -38.87
N PHE A 792 -32.51 -41.89 -39.18
CA PHE A 792 -33.13 -42.24 -40.47
C PHE A 792 -33.93 -41.07 -41.03
N TYR A 793 -33.23 -39.98 -41.36
CA TYR A 793 -33.83 -38.83 -42.03
C TYR A 793 -33.59 -38.90 -43.54
N ASN A 794 -34.63 -38.77 -44.34
CA ASN A 794 -34.52 -38.86 -45.80
C ASN A 794 -34.31 -37.45 -46.38
N CYS A 795 -33.05 -37.09 -46.63
CA CYS A 795 -32.67 -35.88 -47.35
C CYS A 795 -32.52 -36.21 -48.84
N ASN A 796 -33.46 -35.77 -49.68
CA ASN A 796 -33.36 -35.88 -51.15
C ASN A 796 -33.05 -37.30 -51.70
N GLY A 797 -33.53 -38.36 -51.04
CA GLY A 797 -33.34 -39.75 -51.48
C GLY A 797 -32.13 -40.47 -50.88
N HIS A 798 -31.36 -39.81 -50.02
CA HIS A 798 -30.27 -40.41 -49.25
C HIS A 798 -30.65 -40.55 -47.76
N VAL A 799 -30.23 -41.65 -47.14
CA VAL A 799 -30.36 -41.84 -45.68
C VAL A 799 -29.31 -40.96 -45.00
N SER A 800 -29.75 -40.01 -44.19
CA SER A 800 -28.89 -39.09 -43.44
C SER A 800 -29.24 -39.14 -41.96
N THR A 801 -28.26 -38.79 -41.12
CA THR A 801 -28.50 -38.58 -39.68
C THR A 801 -28.81 -37.10 -39.45
N LEU A 802 -29.96 -36.81 -38.84
CA LEU A 802 -30.39 -35.46 -38.53
C LEU A 802 -30.08 -35.15 -37.07
N TYR A 803 -29.33 -34.09 -36.82
CA TYR A 803 -29.07 -33.58 -35.47
C TYR A 803 -29.92 -32.34 -35.26
N LYS A 804 -30.83 -32.38 -34.30
CA LYS A 804 -31.64 -31.26 -33.84
C LYS A 804 -30.99 -30.65 -32.61
N LEU A 805 -30.51 -29.42 -32.72
CA LEU A 805 -29.96 -28.62 -31.64
C LEU A 805 -31.05 -27.68 -31.14
N GLN A 806 -31.56 -27.89 -29.93
CA GLN A 806 -32.56 -27.05 -29.28
C GLN A 806 -31.88 -26.25 -28.16
N MET A 807 -32.05 -24.94 -28.17
CA MET A 807 -31.50 -24.00 -27.19
C MET A 807 -32.66 -23.25 -26.54
N LYS A 808 -32.73 -23.31 -25.21
CA LYS A 808 -33.72 -22.56 -24.42
C LYS A 808 -33.06 -21.36 -23.78
N LEU A 809 -33.63 -20.17 -23.97
CA LEU A 809 -33.14 -18.89 -23.48
C LEU A 809 -33.76 -18.53 -22.13
N TYR A 810 -33.05 -17.72 -21.34
CA TYR A 810 -33.60 -17.14 -20.11
C TYR A 810 -34.73 -16.13 -20.41
N PRO A 811 -35.75 -16.03 -19.53
CA PRO A 811 -36.74 -14.96 -19.59
C PRO A 811 -36.12 -13.57 -19.43
N GLU A 812 -36.73 -12.55 -20.06
CA GLU A 812 -36.24 -11.15 -20.05
C GLU A 812 -36.02 -10.61 -18.64
N ASP A 813 -36.84 -10.99 -17.66
CA ASP A 813 -36.74 -10.58 -16.25
C ASP A 813 -35.46 -11.07 -15.54
N GLN A 814 -34.80 -12.12 -16.04
CA GLN A 814 -33.58 -12.68 -15.44
C GLN A 814 -32.30 -12.23 -16.15
N LEU A 815 -32.43 -11.52 -17.27
CA LEU A 815 -31.31 -10.98 -18.04
C LEU A 815 -30.95 -9.58 -17.52
N GLU A 816 -29.95 -9.50 -16.62
CA GLU A 816 -29.44 -8.23 -16.06
C GLU A 816 -28.80 -7.28 -17.11
N SER A 817 -28.79 -7.66 -18.38
CA SER A 817 -28.04 -7.03 -19.48
C SER A 817 -28.83 -6.02 -20.32
N GLY A 818 -30.13 -5.84 -20.05
CA GLY A 818 -31.01 -4.94 -20.81
C GLY A 818 -31.11 -5.29 -22.30
N LEU A 819 -30.99 -6.58 -22.63
CA LEU A 819 -31.05 -7.13 -23.98
C LEU A 819 -32.49 -7.49 -24.35
N THR A 820 -32.90 -7.17 -25.59
CA THR A 820 -34.19 -7.63 -26.10
C THR A 820 -34.09 -9.04 -26.68
N VAL A 821 -35.14 -9.85 -26.52
CA VAL A 821 -35.20 -11.22 -27.07
C VAL A 821 -34.93 -11.24 -28.58
N ASN A 822 -35.33 -10.19 -29.31
CA ASN A 822 -35.11 -10.03 -30.73
C ASN A 822 -33.63 -9.92 -31.12
N GLU A 823 -32.81 -9.21 -30.33
CA GLU A 823 -31.37 -9.06 -30.56
C GLU A 823 -30.63 -10.38 -30.34
N CYS A 824 -31.03 -11.12 -29.30
CA CYS A 824 -30.52 -12.46 -29.01
C CYS A 824 -30.81 -13.43 -30.17
N GLN A 825 -32.06 -13.47 -30.66
CA GLN A 825 -32.44 -14.33 -31.77
C GLN A 825 -31.76 -13.95 -33.09
N ALA A 826 -31.59 -12.65 -33.37
CA ALA A 826 -30.89 -12.19 -34.57
C ALA A 826 -29.42 -12.66 -34.58
N THR A 827 -28.75 -12.57 -33.44
CA THR A 827 -27.36 -13.04 -33.29
C THR A 827 -27.27 -14.56 -33.43
N LEU A 828 -28.23 -15.30 -32.86
CA LEU A 828 -28.27 -16.75 -32.96
C LEU A 828 -28.50 -17.23 -34.40
N ARG A 829 -29.39 -16.59 -35.15
CA ARG A 829 -29.70 -16.97 -36.54
C ARG A 829 -28.56 -16.71 -37.51
N THR A 830 -27.77 -15.67 -37.27
CA THR A 830 -26.73 -15.22 -38.21
C THR A 830 -25.36 -15.69 -37.75
N VAL A 831 -24.86 -15.11 -36.66
CA VAL A 831 -23.48 -15.31 -36.19
C VAL A 831 -23.27 -16.71 -35.62
N PHE A 832 -24.22 -17.21 -34.81
CA PHE A 832 -24.07 -18.51 -34.16
C PHE A 832 -24.18 -19.68 -35.14
N VAL A 833 -25.16 -19.67 -36.05
CA VAL A 833 -25.29 -20.72 -37.09
C VAL A 833 -24.06 -20.78 -37.98
N ASP A 834 -23.57 -19.64 -38.47
CA ASP A 834 -22.39 -19.59 -39.33
C ASP A 834 -21.12 -20.11 -38.63
N ALA A 835 -20.93 -19.72 -37.37
CA ALA A 835 -19.81 -20.20 -36.56
C ALA A 835 -19.92 -21.69 -36.23
N MET A 836 -21.14 -22.20 -35.99
CA MET A 836 -21.41 -23.62 -35.80
C MET A 836 -21.03 -24.43 -37.05
N GLU A 837 -21.44 -23.99 -38.24
CA GLU A 837 -21.08 -24.67 -39.49
C GLU A 837 -19.56 -24.71 -39.69
N HIS A 838 -18.87 -23.60 -39.45
CA HIS A 838 -17.43 -23.53 -39.60
C HIS A 838 -16.70 -24.43 -38.59
N ALA A 839 -17.17 -24.49 -37.35
CA ALA A 839 -16.58 -25.36 -36.33
C ALA A 839 -16.83 -26.84 -36.60
N ILE A 840 -18.00 -27.20 -37.13
CA ILE A 840 -18.30 -28.57 -37.56
C ILE A 840 -17.38 -28.98 -38.70
N GLU A 841 -17.18 -28.11 -39.70
CA GLU A 841 -16.27 -28.36 -40.82
C GLU A 841 -14.82 -28.55 -40.33
N LYS A 842 -14.33 -27.66 -39.47
CA LYS A 842 -12.98 -27.77 -38.87
C LYS A 842 -12.82 -29.05 -38.05
N HIS A 843 -13.86 -29.48 -37.32
CA HIS A 843 -13.82 -30.72 -36.54
C HIS A 843 -13.85 -31.96 -37.43
N LEU A 844 -14.58 -31.93 -38.54
CA LEU A 844 -14.59 -33.00 -39.54
C LEU A 844 -13.23 -33.13 -40.24
N ASP A 845 -12.61 -32.01 -40.62
CA ASP A 845 -11.26 -32.01 -41.19
C ASP A 845 -10.23 -32.58 -40.22
N LEU A 846 -10.35 -32.27 -38.93
CA LEU A 846 -9.49 -32.84 -37.89
C LEU A 846 -9.69 -34.35 -37.77
N LEU A 847 -10.94 -34.82 -37.79
CA LEU A 847 -11.27 -36.25 -37.76
C LEU A 847 -10.73 -36.99 -38.99
N HIS A 848 -10.83 -36.39 -40.18
CA HIS A 848 -10.24 -36.95 -41.39
C HIS A 848 -8.72 -37.06 -41.28
N LYS A 849 -8.03 -36.00 -40.81
CA LYS A 849 -6.58 -36.03 -40.55
C LYS A 849 -6.18 -37.11 -39.55
N ILE A 850 -6.92 -37.24 -38.44
CA ILE A 850 -6.65 -38.26 -37.41
C ILE A 850 -6.88 -39.67 -37.97
N ASN A 851 -7.93 -39.87 -38.78
CA ASN A 851 -8.21 -41.16 -39.41
C ASN A 851 -7.15 -41.50 -40.47
N GLU A 852 -6.63 -40.53 -41.22
CA GLU A 852 -5.49 -40.71 -42.12
C GLU A 852 -4.22 -41.10 -41.34
N ILE A 853 -3.92 -40.41 -40.24
CA ILE A 853 -2.76 -40.72 -39.38
C ILE A 853 -2.90 -42.12 -38.72
N ARG A 854 -4.10 -42.50 -38.26
CA ARG A 854 -4.37 -43.85 -37.75
C ARG A 854 -4.29 -44.90 -38.85
N ALA A 855 -4.77 -44.62 -40.07
CA ALA A 855 -4.67 -45.54 -41.20
C ALA A 855 -3.21 -45.75 -41.65
N VAL A 856 -2.35 -44.75 -41.50
CA VAL A 856 -0.90 -44.86 -41.71
C VAL A 856 -0.25 -45.65 -40.57
N LYS A 857 -0.57 -45.38 -39.29
CA LYS A 857 -0.05 -46.14 -38.14
C LYS A 857 -0.50 -47.61 -38.07
N VAL A 858 -1.63 -47.99 -38.67
CA VAL A 858 -2.09 -49.39 -38.69
C VAL A 858 -1.35 -50.25 -39.74
N LYS A 859 -0.63 -49.63 -40.69
CA LYS A 859 0.22 -50.37 -41.63
C LYS A 859 1.64 -50.64 -41.12
N ASP A 860 2.10 -49.85 -40.15
CA ASP A 860 3.41 -50.03 -39.53
C ASP A 860 3.23 -50.47 -38.07
N THR A 861 3.49 -51.76 -37.84
CA THR A 861 3.83 -52.41 -36.56
C THR A 861 2.70 -52.83 -35.59
N ASP A 862 2.63 -54.15 -35.42
CA ASP A 862 2.08 -54.87 -34.27
C ASP A 862 3.11 -54.77 -33.13
N GLY A 863 2.89 -53.91 -32.13
CA GLY A 863 3.78 -53.80 -30.98
C GLY A 863 3.73 -52.47 -30.21
N SER A 864 3.27 -52.55 -28.96
CA SER A 864 3.36 -51.56 -27.86
C SER A 864 2.52 -50.28 -27.96
N LEU A 865 1.45 -50.24 -27.17
CA LEU A 865 0.84 -49.01 -26.67
C LEU A 865 1.62 -48.58 -25.41
N SER A 866 2.46 -47.55 -25.50
CA SER A 866 2.95 -46.83 -24.32
C SER A 866 1.97 -45.71 -24.00
N ASP A 867 1.46 -45.73 -22.78
CA ASP A 867 0.68 -44.69 -22.13
C ASP A 867 1.50 -43.39 -22.07
N GLY A 868 1.17 -42.43 -22.92
CA GLY A 868 1.77 -41.10 -22.93
C GLY A 868 0.94 -40.19 -22.05
N GLY A 869 1.20 -40.23 -20.74
CA GLY A 869 0.85 -39.16 -19.82
C GLY A 869 1.65 -37.90 -20.16
N GLU A 870 0.98 -36.75 -20.08
CA GLU A 870 1.53 -35.42 -20.35
C GLU A 870 2.66 -35.07 -19.38
N GLU A 871 3.92 -35.21 -19.82
CA GLU A 871 5.03 -34.40 -19.33
C GLU A 871 5.98 -34.12 -20.51
N SER A 872 6.11 -32.83 -20.87
CA SER A 872 7.24 -32.33 -21.64
C SER A 872 7.46 -30.86 -21.30
N GLU A 873 8.02 -30.64 -20.12
CA GLU A 873 9.09 -29.65 -19.96
C GLU A 873 10.33 -30.20 -20.67
N SER A 874 10.93 -29.38 -21.53
CA SER A 874 12.14 -29.71 -22.26
C SER A 874 13.35 -29.76 -21.34
N ARG A 875 13.83 -30.96 -21.02
CA ARG A 875 15.20 -31.18 -20.54
C ARG A 875 16.06 -31.66 -21.72
N HIS A 876 17.09 -30.88 -22.05
CA HIS A 876 18.16 -31.35 -22.93
C HIS A 876 19.02 -32.39 -22.20
N ALA A 877 19.23 -33.52 -22.86
CA ALA A 877 20.12 -34.59 -22.43
C ALA A 877 21.58 -34.17 -22.62
N ASP A 878 22.36 -34.23 -21.55
CA ASP A 878 23.81 -34.06 -21.58
C ASP A 878 24.49 -35.39 -21.92
N GLY A 879 25.41 -35.33 -22.88
CA GLY A 879 26.23 -36.43 -23.34
C GLY A 879 27.69 -36.09 -23.07
N GLY A 880 28.29 -36.83 -22.14
CA GLY A 880 29.61 -36.63 -21.52
C GLY A 880 30.77 -36.13 -22.38
N ASP A 881 31.58 -35.24 -21.79
CA ASP A 881 32.94 -35.60 -21.33
C ASP A 881 33.51 -34.54 -20.37
N THR A 882 33.65 -34.94 -19.10
CA THR A 882 34.70 -34.59 -18.11
C THR A 882 35.20 -33.13 -18.00
N VAL A 883 34.75 -32.40 -16.97
CA VAL A 883 35.61 -31.81 -15.91
C VAL A 883 34.78 -31.71 -14.62
N THR A 884 35.38 -32.16 -13.53
CA THR A 884 34.84 -32.39 -12.16
C THR A 884 34.18 -31.17 -11.50
N SER A 885 32.94 -31.36 -11.04
CA SER A 885 32.32 -30.64 -9.92
C SER A 885 32.04 -31.68 -8.84
N ASP A 886 32.68 -31.52 -7.68
CA ASP A 886 32.50 -32.38 -6.51
C ASP A 886 31.10 -32.16 -5.91
N ASP A 887 30.16 -33.05 -6.21
CA ASP A 887 28.91 -33.24 -5.46
C ASP A 887 28.99 -34.59 -4.75
N ASP A 888 29.71 -34.62 -3.63
CA ASP A 888 29.60 -35.66 -2.61
C ASP A 888 29.33 -34.95 -1.28
N ASP A 889 28.07 -34.94 -0.83
CA ASP A 889 27.67 -35.04 0.60
C ASP A 889 26.15 -34.88 0.75
N ASP A 890 25.38 -35.91 0.40
CA ASP A 890 24.03 -36.10 0.93
C ASP A 890 23.82 -37.59 1.24
N GLN A 891 24.48 -38.04 2.31
CA GLN A 891 24.14 -39.27 3.02
C GLN A 891 24.70 -39.23 4.44
N ASN A 892 23.95 -38.60 5.33
CA ASN A 892 24.00 -38.94 6.75
C ASN A 892 22.58 -38.89 7.34
N ASP A 893 21.96 -40.06 7.40
CA ASP A 893 20.84 -40.36 8.27
C ASP A 893 21.32 -40.26 9.73
N ASN A 894 21.22 -39.07 10.32
CA ASN A 894 21.02 -38.89 11.74
C ASN A 894 20.09 -37.68 11.91
N ASP A 895 18.85 -37.98 12.28
CA ASP A 895 17.84 -37.02 12.69
C ASP A 895 18.36 -36.21 13.91
N ASP A 896 19.00 -35.07 13.64
CA ASP A 896 19.08 -33.96 14.57
C ASP A 896 18.55 -32.69 13.88
N ASP A 897 17.51 -32.17 14.49
CA ASP A 897 16.68 -30.99 14.20
C ASP A 897 17.48 -29.71 13.89
N LEU A 898 18.01 -29.58 12.66
CA LEU A 898 18.67 -28.37 12.16
C LEU A 898 17.92 -27.79 10.95
N GLY A 899 16.62 -27.56 11.13
CA GLY A 899 15.80 -26.82 10.16
C GLY A 899 16.17 -25.33 10.13
N THR A 900 16.27 -24.75 8.92
CA THR A 900 16.38 -23.30 8.61
C THR A 900 17.56 -22.51 9.21
N ASP A 901 18.03 -22.79 10.42
CA ASP A 901 19.13 -22.08 11.07
C ASP A 901 20.48 -22.40 10.43
N ALA A 902 20.68 -23.62 9.93
CA ALA A 902 21.89 -23.98 9.19
C ALA A 902 21.98 -23.25 7.84
N GLU A 903 20.85 -23.04 7.15
CA GLU A 903 20.80 -22.24 5.93
C GLU A 903 20.93 -20.74 6.22
N LYS A 904 20.35 -20.25 7.33
CA LYS A 904 20.53 -18.88 7.81
C LYS A 904 21.99 -18.61 8.17
N MET A 905 22.67 -19.54 8.85
CA MET A 905 24.11 -19.47 9.13
C MET A 905 24.95 -19.51 7.85
N LYS A 906 24.63 -20.38 6.88
CA LYS A 906 25.31 -20.40 5.56
C LYS A 906 25.13 -19.10 4.77
N ARG A 907 23.96 -18.44 4.88
CA ARG A 907 23.68 -17.13 4.28
C ARG A 907 24.35 -15.97 5.03
N GLN A 908 24.51 -16.09 6.35
CA GLN A 908 25.24 -15.13 7.18
C GLN A 908 26.76 -15.21 6.95
N GLU A 909 27.32 -16.41 6.71
CA GLU A 909 28.75 -16.61 6.42
C GLU A 909 29.15 -16.23 4.99
N LYS A 910 28.23 -16.29 4.02
CA LYS A 910 28.48 -15.86 2.64
C LYS A 910 28.21 -14.36 2.49
N ASP A 911 29.30 -13.58 2.35
CA ASP A 911 29.32 -12.11 2.16
C ASP A 911 28.53 -11.56 0.94
N GLU A 912 27.89 -12.42 0.15
CA GLU A 912 27.24 -12.09 -1.12
C GLU A 912 25.80 -12.59 -1.15
N MET A 913 24.84 -11.67 -0.99
CA MET A 913 23.46 -11.89 -1.42
C MET A 913 23.40 -11.54 -2.91
N GLU A 914 23.69 -12.52 -3.77
CA GLU A 914 23.43 -12.35 -5.20
C GLU A 914 21.90 -12.31 -5.38
N TYR A 915 21.41 -11.28 -6.07
CA TYR A 915 19.98 -11.18 -6.37
C TYR A 915 19.65 -12.24 -7.41
N ASP A 916 19.12 -13.38 -6.96
CA ASP A 916 18.73 -14.49 -7.83
C ASP A 916 17.79 -14.00 -8.94
N ASP A 917 18.20 -14.28 -10.17
CA ASP A 917 17.49 -13.94 -11.39
C ASP A 917 16.44 -15.02 -11.65
N ASP A 918 15.19 -14.79 -11.21
CA ASP A 918 14.02 -15.57 -11.62
C ASP A 918 13.69 -15.25 -13.11
N THR A 919 14.65 -15.46 -14.01
CA THR A 919 14.52 -15.23 -15.47
C THR A 919 13.53 -16.19 -16.15
N GLU A 920 13.20 -17.32 -15.51
CA GLU A 920 12.47 -18.43 -16.14
C GLU A 920 11.03 -18.09 -16.58
N ASN A 921 10.41 -17.02 -16.04
CA ASN A 921 9.07 -16.59 -16.45
C ASN A 921 9.04 -15.33 -17.32
N GLU A 922 10.16 -14.63 -17.51
CA GLU A 922 10.19 -13.34 -18.23
C GLU A 922 10.53 -13.47 -19.72
N GLU A 923 11.22 -14.55 -20.12
CA GLU A 923 11.60 -14.76 -21.52
C GLU A 923 10.42 -15.09 -22.44
N GLY A 924 9.25 -15.45 -21.89
CA GLY A 924 8.04 -15.73 -22.67
C GLY A 924 7.30 -14.49 -23.21
N MET A 925 7.67 -13.26 -22.80
CA MET A 925 6.98 -12.03 -23.24
C MET A 925 7.90 -10.97 -23.88
N GLY A 926 9.21 -11.21 -23.96
CA GLY A 926 10.18 -10.20 -24.43
C GLY A 926 10.83 -10.47 -25.80
N SER A 927 10.60 -11.64 -26.42
CA SER A 927 11.34 -12.07 -27.62
C SER A 927 10.64 -11.81 -28.97
N GLU A 928 9.43 -11.23 -29.00
CA GLU A 928 8.67 -10.99 -30.24
C GLU A 928 8.65 -9.53 -30.74
N SER A 929 9.59 -8.65 -30.34
CA SER A 929 9.54 -7.23 -30.76
C SER A 929 10.85 -6.60 -31.24
N GLU A 930 11.58 -7.32 -32.10
CA GLU A 930 12.57 -6.71 -33.01
C GLU A 930 12.36 -7.22 -34.45
N GLU A 931 11.41 -6.63 -35.18
CA GLU A 931 11.46 -6.58 -36.64
C GLU A 931 12.08 -5.24 -37.05
N SER A 932 13.30 -5.29 -37.58
CA SER A 932 14.02 -4.15 -38.16
C SER A 932 13.65 -3.98 -39.63
N ASP A 933 13.11 -2.83 -40.01
CA ASP A 933 12.94 -2.39 -41.39
C ASP A 933 14.20 -1.64 -41.91
N ASP A 934 14.69 -2.07 -43.07
CA ASP A 934 15.15 -1.29 -44.26
C ASP A 934 16.36 -1.97 -44.97
N ASP A 935 16.10 -2.75 -46.03
CA ASP A 935 16.17 -2.27 -47.43
C ASP A 935 15.89 -3.42 -48.44
N PRO A 936 15.35 -3.13 -49.65
CA PRO A 936 14.64 -4.08 -50.50
C PRO A 936 15.53 -4.65 -51.61
N ALA A 937 15.76 -5.97 -51.61
CA ALA A 937 16.30 -6.64 -52.79
C ALA A 937 16.00 -8.14 -52.80
N GLY A 938 15.10 -8.54 -53.69
CA GLY A 938 15.33 -9.70 -54.53
C GLY A 938 15.08 -11.08 -53.92
N ASP A 939 13.85 -11.54 -54.13
CA ASP A 939 13.54 -12.86 -54.69
C ASP A 939 13.48 -14.06 -53.72
N ASP A 940 12.26 -14.25 -53.20
CA ASP A 940 11.49 -15.50 -53.27
C ASP A 940 12.29 -16.79 -53.51
N SER A 941 12.71 -17.42 -52.41
CA SER A 941 12.87 -18.88 -52.35
C SER A 941 11.64 -19.51 -51.69
N GLN A 942 10.64 -19.79 -52.52
CA GLN A 942 9.76 -20.96 -52.37
C GLN A 942 10.61 -22.22 -52.53
N GLU A 943 10.56 -23.14 -51.56
CA GLU A 943 10.71 -24.59 -51.69
C GLU A 943 10.16 -25.20 -50.38
N ALA A 944 9.24 -26.15 -50.29
CA ALA A 944 8.38 -26.90 -51.21
C ALA A 944 7.08 -27.22 -50.39
N ASP A 945 5.86 -27.20 -50.90
CA ASP A 945 5.38 -28.07 -51.96
C ASP A 945 4.36 -27.38 -52.87
N LYS A 946 4.72 -27.29 -54.15
CA LYS A 946 3.76 -27.31 -55.26
C LYS A 946 3.97 -28.60 -56.03
N GLU A 947 2.96 -29.45 -55.98
CA GLU A 947 2.12 -29.72 -57.15
C GLU A 947 0.67 -29.47 -56.67
N HIS A 948 -0.18 -28.56 -57.17
CA HIS A 948 -0.32 -27.87 -58.44
C HIS A 948 -1.00 -26.48 -58.27
N LYS A 949 -0.40 -25.43 -58.88
CA LYS A 949 -0.96 -24.27 -59.63
C LYS A 949 -2.51 -24.11 -59.64
N ILE A 950 -3.19 -22.96 -59.42
CA ILE A 950 -3.06 -21.58 -59.97
C ILE A 950 -3.88 -20.54 -59.13
N LYS A 951 -3.23 -19.39 -58.85
CA LYS A 951 -3.66 -18.00 -58.50
C LYS A 951 -5.15 -17.63 -58.32
N SER A 952 -5.46 -16.91 -57.24
CA SER A 952 -5.91 -15.48 -57.29
C SER A 952 -6.25 -14.92 -55.90
N GLU A 953 -5.55 -13.85 -55.52
CA GLU A 953 -5.95 -12.67 -54.71
C GLU A 953 -7.08 -12.80 -53.66
N THR A 954 -6.71 -12.51 -52.41
CA THR A 954 -7.57 -11.80 -51.45
C THR A 954 -6.75 -10.74 -50.72
N THR A 955 -7.07 -9.49 -51.07
CA THR A 955 -7.10 -8.32 -50.19
C THR A 955 -7.71 -8.62 -48.82
N SER A 956 -7.07 -8.03 -47.81
CA SER A 956 -7.57 -7.55 -46.50
C SER A 956 -9.08 -7.52 -46.26
N VAL A 957 -9.50 -7.92 -45.06
CA VAL A 957 -10.66 -7.31 -44.38
C VAL A 957 -10.50 -7.45 -42.87
N ASP A 958 -9.86 -6.45 -42.26
CA ASP A 958 -10.37 -5.86 -41.02
C ASP A 958 -10.65 -4.40 -41.38
N ASP A 959 -11.94 -4.06 -41.45
CA ASP A 959 -12.51 -2.75 -41.11
C ASP A 959 -13.95 -2.68 -41.63
N LEU A 960 -14.90 -2.90 -40.72
CA LEU A 960 -16.27 -2.39 -40.86
C LEU A 960 -16.57 -1.52 -39.65
N SER A 961 -16.02 -0.31 -39.68
CA SER A 961 -16.52 0.82 -38.89
C SER A 961 -17.64 1.53 -39.65
N TYR A 962 -18.77 1.72 -38.97
CA TYR A 962 -19.82 2.64 -39.36
C TYR A 962 -19.38 4.05 -38.95
N SER A 963 -19.31 4.99 -39.90
CA SER A 963 -19.52 6.40 -39.55
C SER A 963 -20.08 7.24 -40.70
N ALA A 964 -20.74 8.30 -40.28
CA ALA A 964 -21.75 9.10 -40.92
C ALA A 964 -21.22 10.18 -41.87
N LYS A 965 -22.14 10.67 -42.70
CA LYS A 965 -22.00 11.79 -43.65
C LYS A 965 -21.67 13.12 -42.97
N LYS A 966 -20.72 13.87 -43.55
CA LYS A 966 -20.68 15.34 -43.86
C LYS A 966 -19.21 15.71 -44.13
N GLY A 967 -18.78 16.49 -45.13
CA GLY A 967 -19.40 17.22 -46.22
C GLY A 967 -18.32 18.03 -46.99
N LYS A 968 -18.52 18.20 -48.30
CA LYS A 968 -18.01 19.27 -49.22
C LYS A 968 -16.53 19.70 -49.22
N LYS A 969 -15.87 19.49 -50.38
CA LYS A 969 -15.38 20.51 -51.37
C LYS A 969 -14.52 19.79 -52.44
N SER A 970 -14.98 19.62 -53.68
CA SER A 970 -14.96 20.53 -54.84
C SER A 970 -13.74 20.33 -55.78
N LYS A 971 -14.04 19.94 -57.04
CA LYS A 971 -13.46 20.35 -58.34
C LYS A 971 -13.47 19.15 -59.30
N ASP A 972 -14.45 19.09 -60.20
CA ASP A 972 -14.41 19.62 -61.57
C ASP A 972 -13.64 18.70 -62.53
N ASN A 973 -14.34 17.91 -63.36
CA ASN A 973 -14.68 18.33 -64.73
C ASN A 973 -15.36 17.24 -65.57
N HIS A 974 -16.40 17.68 -66.30
CA HIS A 974 -16.94 17.23 -67.59
C HIS A 974 -17.19 15.72 -67.86
N GLY A 975 -18.35 15.28 -68.34
CA GLY A 975 -19.57 15.96 -68.78
C GLY A 975 -20.46 15.00 -69.60
N THR A 976 -21.77 15.28 -69.61
CA THR A 976 -22.80 14.94 -70.63
C THR A 976 -23.17 13.45 -70.81
N ALA A 977 -24.43 12.98 -70.94
CA ALA A 977 -25.73 13.60 -71.19
C ALA A 977 -26.93 12.64 -70.89
N LYS A 978 -28.08 13.23 -70.53
CA LYS A 978 -29.52 12.92 -70.86
C LYS A 978 -30.08 11.50 -70.58
N LEU A 979 -31.06 11.30 -69.69
CA LEU A 979 -32.52 11.65 -69.65
C LEU A 979 -33.45 10.62 -70.34
N GLU A 980 -34.43 10.16 -69.55
CA GLU A 980 -35.80 9.70 -69.91
C GLU A 980 -35.95 8.36 -70.67
N GLU A 981 -36.99 7.51 -70.52
CA GLU A 981 -38.12 7.31 -69.60
C GLU A 981 -38.73 5.92 -69.94
N LYS A 982 -39.50 5.34 -69.00
CA LYS A 982 -40.65 4.40 -69.16
C LYS A 982 -40.47 2.92 -69.57
N ASN A 983 -40.64 2.06 -68.55
CA ASN A 983 -41.75 1.09 -68.36
C ASN A 983 -42.37 0.35 -69.58
N GLN A 984 -42.11 -0.97 -69.72
CA GLN A 984 -43.05 -2.08 -69.41
C GLN A 984 -42.65 -3.43 -70.05
N ASN A 985 -42.42 -4.40 -69.16
CA ASN A 985 -42.78 -5.83 -69.17
C ASN A 985 -42.27 -6.86 -70.22
N LYS A 986 -41.66 -7.89 -69.62
CA LYS A 986 -41.66 -9.34 -69.90
C LYS A 986 -40.82 -9.85 -71.08
N GLY A 987 -39.76 -10.58 -70.71
CA GLY A 987 -39.23 -11.68 -71.51
C GLY A 987 -37.71 -11.82 -71.42
N ARG A 988 -37.27 -12.88 -70.70
CA ARG A 988 -36.01 -13.63 -70.88
C ARG A 988 -34.88 -12.89 -71.62
N LEU A 989 -33.87 -12.43 -70.88
CA LEU A 989 -32.45 -12.46 -71.26
C LEU A 989 -31.64 -11.86 -70.11
N GLY A 990 -31.07 -12.74 -69.29
CA GLY A 990 -30.22 -12.40 -68.15
C GLY A 990 -29.39 -13.59 -67.67
N ASP A 991 -29.19 -14.60 -68.51
CA ASP A 991 -28.07 -15.53 -68.34
C ASP A 991 -26.83 -14.84 -68.91
N GLN A 992 -25.73 -14.80 -68.14
CA GLN A 992 -24.35 -14.43 -68.49
C GLN A 992 -23.67 -13.30 -67.68
N LYS A 993 -24.30 -12.70 -66.66
CA LYS A 993 -23.59 -11.83 -65.69
C LYS A 993 -23.74 -12.20 -64.22
N GLN A 994 -24.23 -13.41 -63.94
CA GLN A 994 -24.21 -14.04 -62.62
C GLN A 994 -23.14 -15.15 -62.50
N ASP A 995 -22.41 -15.47 -63.57
CA ASP A 995 -21.61 -16.70 -63.71
C ASP A 995 -20.11 -16.57 -63.41
N GLN A 996 -19.65 -15.45 -62.82
CA GLN A 996 -18.23 -15.29 -62.43
C GLN A 996 -17.97 -15.10 -60.93
N ILE A 997 -19.01 -15.12 -60.08
CA ILE A 997 -18.87 -15.17 -58.61
C ILE A 997 -19.14 -16.59 -58.06
N THR A 998 -19.62 -17.50 -58.91
CA THR A 998 -19.98 -18.90 -58.59
C THR A 998 -18.87 -19.92 -58.89
N LYS A 999 -17.60 -19.58 -58.62
CA LYS A 999 -16.46 -20.54 -58.63
C LYS A 999 -15.47 -20.29 -57.47
N ARG A 1000 -15.99 -20.16 -56.25
CA ARG A 1000 -15.28 -20.57 -55.02
C ARG A 1000 -16.05 -21.77 -54.46
N ARG A 1001 -15.36 -22.81 -54.00
CA ARG A 1001 -15.91 -24.13 -53.55
C ARG A 1001 -17.34 -23.99 -53.01
N LYS A 1002 -18.30 -24.73 -53.56
CA LYS A 1002 -19.67 -24.83 -53.00
C LYS A 1002 -19.54 -25.27 -51.53
N LYS A 1003 -19.66 -24.33 -50.60
CA LYS A 1003 -19.87 -24.59 -49.17
C LYS A 1003 -21.10 -25.49 -49.09
N LEU A 1004 -20.96 -26.73 -48.59
CA LEU A 1004 -22.13 -27.51 -48.19
C LEU A 1004 -22.68 -26.84 -46.93
N THR A 1005 -23.70 -26.00 -47.06
CA THR A 1005 -24.53 -25.60 -45.92
C THR A 1005 -25.26 -26.85 -45.42
N ARG A 1006 -24.83 -27.36 -44.26
CA ARG A 1006 -25.39 -28.56 -43.61
C ARG A 1006 -26.65 -28.22 -42.82
N THR A 1007 -26.92 -26.94 -42.61
CA THR A 1007 -28.13 -26.43 -41.96
C THR A 1007 -29.35 -26.59 -42.87
N ILE A 1008 -30.35 -27.35 -42.41
CA ILE A 1008 -31.58 -27.65 -43.14
C ILE A 1008 -32.71 -26.71 -42.72
N HIS A 1009 -32.81 -26.45 -41.42
CA HIS A 1009 -33.90 -25.71 -40.82
C HIS A 1009 -33.43 -24.95 -39.57
N VAL A 1010 -33.89 -23.71 -39.43
CA VAL A 1010 -33.70 -22.86 -38.25
C VAL A 1010 -35.07 -22.31 -37.86
N GLU A 1011 -35.52 -22.62 -36.66
CA GLU A 1011 -36.78 -22.15 -36.08
C GLU A 1011 -36.49 -21.33 -34.81
N SER A 1012 -37.20 -20.23 -34.60
CA SER A 1012 -37.13 -19.51 -33.32
C SER A 1012 -38.52 -19.07 -32.88
N ASN A 1013 -38.91 -19.53 -31.70
CA ASN A 1013 -40.19 -19.28 -31.07
C ASN A 1013 -39.93 -18.67 -29.69
N ASP A 1014 -40.05 -17.35 -29.54
CA ASP A 1014 -39.81 -16.57 -28.31
C ASP A 1014 -38.55 -16.97 -27.51
N LEU A 1015 -38.66 -17.94 -26.60
CA LEU A 1015 -37.58 -18.43 -25.73
C LEU A 1015 -36.85 -19.67 -26.27
N ASP A 1016 -37.43 -20.36 -27.26
CA ASP A 1016 -36.91 -21.60 -27.83
C ASP A 1016 -36.29 -21.35 -29.21
N PHE A 1017 -35.10 -21.89 -29.43
CA PHE A 1017 -34.34 -21.79 -30.67
C PHE A 1017 -33.91 -23.18 -31.14
N GLU A 1018 -34.28 -23.58 -32.36
CA GLU A 1018 -34.01 -24.92 -32.89
C GLU A 1018 -33.26 -24.86 -34.22
N ILE A 1019 -32.16 -25.62 -34.34
CA ILE A 1019 -31.34 -25.75 -35.56
C ILE A 1019 -31.24 -27.22 -35.96
N HIS A 1020 -31.43 -27.52 -37.24
CA HIS A 1020 -31.33 -28.87 -37.80
C HIS A 1020 -30.12 -29.00 -38.72
N TYR A 1021 -29.22 -29.93 -38.41
CA TYR A 1021 -28.05 -30.27 -39.24
C TYR A 1021 -28.21 -31.68 -39.83
N ALA A 1022 -28.02 -31.85 -41.14
CA ALA A 1022 -27.94 -33.17 -41.79
C ALA A 1022 -26.50 -33.58 -42.06
N PHE A 1023 -26.16 -34.80 -41.63
CA PHE A 1023 -24.87 -35.44 -41.88
C PHE A 1023 -25.08 -36.64 -42.81
N LEU A 1024 -24.33 -36.67 -43.92
CA LEU A 1024 -24.38 -37.70 -44.96
C LEU A 1024 -23.19 -38.65 -44.77
N ASP A 1025 -23.41 -39.82 -44.15
CA ASP A 1025 -22.38 -40.84 -43.87
C ASP A 1025 -21.12 -40.35 -43.12
N GLU A 1026 -21.21 -39.21 -42.41
CA GLU A 1026 -20.14 -38.63 -41.59
C GLU A 1026 -20.09 -39.29 -40.18
N PRO A 1027 -18.91 -39.35 -39.53
CA PRO A 1027 -18.77 -39.96 -38.20
C PRO A 1027 -19.61 -39.24 -37.14
N HIS A 1028 -19.97 -39.95 -36.06
CA HIS A 1028 -20.73 -39.36 -34.95
C HIS A 1028 -19.95 -38.21 -34.28
N ILE A 1029 -20.54 -37.02 -34.23
CA ILE A 1029 -19.94 -35.81 -33.66
C ILE A 1029 -20.64 -35.43 -32.35
N LEU A 1030 -19.85 -35.02 -31.36
CA LEU A 1030 -20.36 -34.47 -30.10
C LEU A 1030 -20.82 -33.01 -30.28
N LEU A 1031 -21.90 -32.82 -31.03
CA LEU A 1031 -22.42 -31.49 -31.38
C LEU A 1031 -22.72 -30.61 -30.15
N ALA A 1032 -23.13 -31.22 -29.03
CA ALA A 1032 -23.38 -30.50 -27.78
C ALA A 1032 -22.12 -29.84 -27.19
N GLN A 1033 -20.94 -30.48 -27.29
CA GLN A 1033 -19.68 -29.91 -26.82
C GLN A 1033 -19.22 -28.76 -27.71
N ILE A 1034 -19.38 -28.93 -29.03
CA ILE A 1034 -19.08 -27.91 -30.04
C ILE A 1034 -19.98 -26.69 -29.81
N ALA A 1035 -21.29 -26.91 -29.65
CA ALA A 1035 -22.26 -25.85 -29.34
C ALA A 1035 -21.94 -25.11 -28.05
N LYS A 1036 -21.57 -25.82 -26.97
CA LYS A 1036 -21.13 -25.19 -25.70
C LYS A 1036 -19.86 -24.36 -25.88
N LYS A 1037 -18.88 -24.86 -26.63
CA LYS A 1037 -17.63 -24.12 -26.90
C LYS A 1037 -17.93 -22.83 -27.66
N ILE A 1038 -18.78 -22.90 -28.67
CA ILE A 1038 -19.13 -21.77 -29.52
C ILE A 1038 -20.01 -20.76 -28.79
N ALA A 1039 -20.93 -21.23 -27.95
CA ALA A 1039 -21.74 -20.36 -27.11
C ALA A 1039 -20.88 -19.52 -26.15
N ARG A 1040 -19.73 -20.04 -25.68
CA ARG A 1040 -18.78 -19.29 -24.83
C ARG A 1040 -17.93 -18.28 -25.59
N THR A 1041 -17.76 -18.46 -26.90
CA THR A 1041 -16.91 -17.57 -27.72
C THR A 1041 -17.70 -16.44 -28.36
N ILE A 1042 -18.99 -16.65 -28.66
CA ILE A 1042 -19.80 -15.67 -29.39
C ILE A 1042 -20.43 -14.69 -28.41
N PHE A 1043 -20.28 -13.41 -28.73
CA PHE A 1043 -20.90 -12.31 -28.00
C PHE A 1043 -22.21 -11.90 -28.66
N VAL A 1044 -23.26 -11.74 -27.84
CA VAL A 1044 -24.54 -11.13 -28.24
C VAL A 1044 -24.40 -9.61 -28.25
N LYS A 1045 -23.69 -9.11 -27.24
CA LYS A 1045 -23.38 -7.70 -27.06
C LYS A 1045 -21.94 -7.61 -26.60
N ALA A 1046 -21.13 -6.87 -27.34
CA ALA A 1046 -19.76 -6.61 -26.96
C ALA A 1046 -19.43 -5.14 -27.13
N CYS A 1047 -18.93 -4.53 -26.06
CA CYS A 1047 -18.11 -3.35 -26.17
C CYS A 1047 -16.66 -3.80 -26.40
N ASN A 1048 -15.93 -3.15 -27.31
CA ASN A 1048 -14.53 -3.48 -27.54
C ASN A 1048 -13.72 -3.17 -26.27
N ASN A 1049 -12.88 -4.10 -25.84
CA ASN A 1049 -11.95 -3.98 -24.70
C ASN A 1049 -12.58 -3.66 -23.33
N ILE A 1050 -13.86 -3.96 -23.12
CA ILE A 1050 -14.52 -3.91 -21.80
C ILE A 1050 -15.22 -5.25 -21.58
N ASP A 1051 -14.86 -5.97 -20.52
CA ASP A 1051 -15.39 -7.29 -20.17
C ASP A 1051 -16.55 -7.20 -19.17
N ASP A 1052 -16.34 -6.51 -18.05
CA ASP A 1052 -17.30 -6.41 -16.96
C ASP A 1052 -17.44 -4.97 -16.46
N CYS A 1053 -18.55 -4.65 -15.80
CA CYS A 1053 -18.86 -3.31 -15.33
C CYS A 1053 -19.60 -3.34 -13.99
N LYS A 1054 -19.03 -2.71 -12.97
CA LYS A 1054 -19.56 -2.66 -11.60
C LYS A 1054 -19.77 -1.24 -11.13
N ILE A 1055 -20.82 -1.02 -10.34
CA ILE A 1055 -21.09 0.28 -9.72
C ILE A 1055 -20.49 0.27 -8.32
N VAL A 1056 -19.58 1.21 -8.06
CA VAL A 1056 -18.91 1.36 -6.77
C VAL A 1056 -19.31 2.68 -6.14
N LYS A 1057 -19.74 2.63 -4.89
CA LYS A 1057 -19.98 3.82 -4.05
C LYS A 1057 -18.92 3.89 -2.95
N PRO A 1058 -17.90 4.74 -3.11
CA PRO A 1058 -16.95 5.02 -2.04
C PRO A 1058 -17.66 5.70 -0.86
N ARG A 1059 -17.07 5.62 0.35
CA ARG A 1059 -17.65 6.25 1.56
C ARG A 1059 -17.70 7.78 1.49
N ASP A 1060 -16.76 8.41 0.76
CA ASP A 1060 -16.55 9.86 0.78
C ASP A 1060 -16.64 10.52 -0.61
N ASP A 1061 -17.04 9.78 -1.66
CA ASP A 1061 -16.95 10.23 -3.05
C ASP A 1061 -18.20 9.83 -3.85
N HIS A 1062 -18.44 10.50 -4.97
CA HIS A 1062 -19.60 10.27 -5.84
C HIS A 1062 -19.61 8.83 -6.36
N ALA A 1063 -20.81 8.33 -6.68
CA ALA A 1063 -20.97 7.01 -7.27
C ALA A 1063 -20.16 6.94 -8.58
N ARG A 1064 -19.38 5.89 -8.75
CA ARG A 1064 -18.55 5.69 -9.94
C ARG A 1064 -18.84 4.33 -10.57
N ILE A 1065 -18.75 4.29 -11.88
CA ILE A 1065 -18.74 3.06 -12.65
C ILE A 1065 -17.29 2.60 -12.76
N GLN A 1066 -17.03 1.34 -12.42
CA GLN A 1066 -15.75 0.69 -12.59
C GLN A 1066 -15.88 -0.38 -13.66
N THR A 1067 -15.12 -0.25 -14.74
CA THR A 1067 -15.08 -1.21 -15.85
C THR A 1067 -13.84 -2.07 -15.72
N ALA A 1068 -13.97 -3.37 -16.03
CA ALA A 1068 -12.86 -4.29 -16.25
C ALA A 1068 -12.55 -4.26 -17.75
N GLY A 1069 -11.39 -3.71 -18.11
CA GLY A 1069 -11.04 -3.31 -19.46
C GLY A 1069 -11.04 -1.78 -19.64
N VAL A 1070 -10.37 -1.31 -20.69
CA VAL A 1070 -10.16 0.11 -20.99
C VAL A 1070 -10.58 0.40 -22.42
N ASN A 1071 -11.55 1.30 -22.57
CA ASN A 1071 -11.93 1.88 -23.85
C ASN A 1071 -12.54 3.27 -23.65
N PHE A 1072 -11.75 4.31 -23.93
CA PHE A 1072 -12.18 5.70 -23.70
C PHE A 1072 -13.24 6.15 -24.71
N GLU A 1073 -13.18 5.71 -25.97
CA GLU A 1073 -14.11 6.14 -27.03
C GLU A 1073 -15.57 5.77 -26.71
N VAL A 1074 -15.78 4.56 -26.19
CA VAL A 1074 -17.10 4.07 -25.80
C VAL A 1074 -17.67 4.91 -24.65
N VAL A 1075 -16.83 5.28 -23.69
CA VAL A 1075 -17.25 6.06 -22.52
C VAL A 1075 -17.48 7.54 -22.87
N TRP A 1076 -16.72 8.10 -23.80
CA TRP A 1076 -16.94 9.47 -24.28
C TRP A 1076 -18.31 9.65 -24.94
N ASN A 1077 -18.82 8.60 -25.58
CA ASN A 1077 -20.18 8.58 -26.15
C ASN A 1077 -21.30 8.55 -25.08
N LEU A 1078 -20.95 8.42 -23.78
CA LEU A 1078 -21.87 8.37 -22.63
C LEU A 1078 -21.78 9.63 -21.76
N ASN A 1079 -21.41 10.77 -22.36
CA ASN A 1079 -21.27 12.07 -21.67
C ASN A 1079 -22.52 12.57 -20.94
N GLU A 1080 -23.71 12.04 -21.26
CA GLU A 1080 -24.97 12.35 -20.58
C GLU A 1080 -25.04 11.78 -19.15
N TYR A 1081 -24.25 10.74 -18.85
CA TYR A 1081 -24.28 10.03 -17.57
C TYR A 1081 -22.95 10.08 -16.81
N ILE A 1082 -21.83 10.13 -17.55
CA ILE A 1082 -20.47 10.02 -17.00
C ILE A 1082 -19.74 11.35 -17.19
N SER A 1083 -19.02 11.81 -16.15
CA SER A 1083 -18.10 12.94 -16.29
C SER A 1083 -16.88 12.51 -17.10
N VAL A 1084 -16.79 13.01 -18.34
CA VAL A 1084 -15.70 12.67 -19.27
C VAL A 1084 -14.35 13.27 -18.84
N HIS A 1085 -14.36 14.35 -18.07
CA HIS A 1085 -13.15 15.06 -17.67
C HIS A 1085 -12.40 14.38 -16.52
N ASP A 1086 -13.11 13.59 -15.72
CA ASP A 1086 -12.59 13.00 -14.47
C ASP A 1086 -12.38 11.48 -14.58
N ILE A 1087 -12.36 10.94 -15.82
CA ILE A 1087 -12.11 9.53 -16.07
C ILE A 1087 -10.66 9.19 -15.69
N THR A 1088 -10.48 8.15 -14.89
CA THR A 1088 -9.16 7.64 -14.52
C THR A 1088 -9.04 6.17 -14.91
N SER A 1089 -7.84 5.72 -15.26
CA SER A 1089 -7.55 4.31 -15.54
C SER A 1089 -6.20 3.92 -14.96
N ASN A 1090 -6.03 2.63 -14.71
CA ASN A 1090 -4.76 2.06 -14.27
C ASN A 1090 -3.86 1.65 -15.45
N ASP A 1091 -4.35 1.70 -16.68
CA ASP A 1091 -3.58 1.43 -17.89
C ASP A 1091 -2.86 2.70 -18.35
N ILE A 1092 -1.57 2.75 -18.05
CA ILE A 1092 -0.70 3.91 -18.34
C ILE A 1092 -0.47 4.04 -19.85
N HIS A 1093 -0.36 2.93 -20.58
CA HIS A 1093 -0.11 2.93 -22.02
C HIS A 1093 -1.36 3.41 -22.78
N ALA A 1094 -2.55 2.97 -22.37
CA ALA A 1094 -3.80 3.48 -22.93
C ALA A 1094 -4.00 4.98 -22.67
N ILE A 1095 -3.63 5.47 -21.47
CA ILE A 1095 -3.67 6.90 -21.14
C ILE A 1095 -2.66 7.69 -21.96
N LEU A 1096 -1.43 7.19 -22.11
CA LEU A 1096 -0.39 7.82 -22.93
C LEU A 1096 -0.87 8.03 -24.37
N LYS A 1097 -1.48 6.99 -24.97
CA LYS A 1097 -2.00 7.05 -26.35
C LYS A 1097 -3.18 8.01 -26.51
N THR A 1098 -4.00 8.18 -25.46
CA THR A 1098 -5.27 8.91 -25.55
C THR A 1098 -5.18 10.35 -25.06
N TYR A 1099 -4.57 10.57 -23.89
CA TYR A 1099 -4.51 11.86 -23.20
C TYR A 1099 -3.10 12.48 -23.22
N GLY A 1100 -2.09 11.74 -23.67
CA GLY A 1100 -0.70 12.22 -23.79
C GLY A 1100 0.18 11.95 -22.57
N VAL A 1101 1.44 12.37 -22.67
CA VAL A 1101 2.50 12.00 -21.74
C VAL A 1101 2.30 12.54 -20.32
N GLU A 1102 1.83 13.78 -20.16
CA GLU A 1102 1.59 14.37 -18.82
C GLU A 1102 0.47 13.65 -18.05
N ALA A 1103 -0.55 13.17 -18.76
CA ALA A 1103 -1.59 12.36 -18.14
C ALA A 1103 -1.05 10.98 -17.73
N ALA A 1104 -0.17 10.38 -18.54
CA ALA A 1104 0.51 9.13 -18.21
C ALA A 1104 1.44 9.30 -16.99
N ARG A 1105 2.24 10.36 -16.94
CA ARG A 1105 3.09 10.73 -15.79
C ARG A 1105 2.29 10.79 -14.49
N ASN A 1106 1.19 11.54 -14.47
CA ASN A 1106 0.34 11.65 -13.28
C ASN A 1106 -0.32 10.30 -12.90
N THR A 1107 -0.62 9.46 -13.89
CA THR A 1107 -1.14 8.12 -13.66
C THR A 1107 -0.10 7.23 -12.99
N ILE A 1108 1.16 7.26 -13.43
CA ILE A 1108 2.26 6.51 -12.79
C ILE A 1108 2.37 6.88 -11.31
N ILE A 1109 2.37 8.18 -10.98
CA ILE A 1109 2.44 8.65 -9.59
C ILE A 1109 1.26 8.12 -8.76
N ASN A 1110 0.04 8.22 -9.29
CA ASN A 1110 -1.17 7.80 -8.60
C ASN A 1110 -1.25 6.27 -8.42
N GLU A 1111 -0.82 5.50 -9.41
CA GLU A 1111 -0.82 4.04 -9.37
C GLU A 1111 0.25 3.50 -8.42
N VAL A 1112 1.49 4.01 -8.48
CA VAL A 1112 2.55 3.63 -7.54
C VAL A 1112 2.19 4.02 -6.11
N SER A 1113 1.65 5.22 -5.89
CA SER A 1113 1.12 5.62 -4.58
C SER A 1113 -0.05 4.72 -4.13
N GLY A 1114 -0.92 4.32 -5.07
CA GLY A 1114 -2.04 3.41 -4.83
C GLY A 1114 -1.61 2.01 -4.40
N VAL A 1115 -0.43 1.54 -4.82
CA VAL A 1115 0.16 0.27 -4.36
C VAL A 1115 0.59 0.33 -2.90
N PHE A 1116 1.16 1.45 -2.43
CA PHE A 1116 1.67 1.59 -1.05
C PHE A 1116 0.60 1.97 -0.02
N LYS A 1117 -0.43 2.73 -0.41
CA LYS A 1117 -1.50 3.22 0.48
C LYS A 1117 -2.17 2.13 1.35
N PRO A 1118 -2.57 0.97 0.79
CA PRO A 1118 -3.19 -0.10 1.58
C PRO A 1118 -2.30 -0.62 2.71
N TYR A 1119 -0.97 -0.58 2.53
CA TYR A 1119 0.00 -1.06 3.52
C TYR A 1119 0.33 -0.02 4.60
N GLY A 1120 -0.25 1.18 4.54
CA GLY A 1120 0.08 2.28 5.46
C GLY A 1120 1.49 2.83 5.25
N ILE A 1121 2.10 2.55 4.10
CA ILE A 1121 3.43 3.01 3.72
C ILE A 1121 3.27 4.33 2.98
N ASP A 1122 3.73 5.42 3.59
CA ASP A 1122 3.75 6.74 2.95
C ASP A 1122 5.08 6.99 2.25
N VAL A 1123 5.07 7.25 0.94
CA VAL A 1123 6.27 7.59 0.16
C VAL A 1123 6.13 9.03 -0.31
N ASP A 1124 7.17 9.84 -0.07
CA ASP A 1124 7.14 11.25 -0.44
C ASP A 1124 6.94 11.43 -1.96
N MET A 1125 6.07 12.38 -2.33
CA MET A 1125 5.70 12.61 -3.72
C MET A 1125 6.90 13.01 -4.60
N ARG A 1126 7.95 13.59 -4.01
CA ARG A 1126 9.14 14.01 -4.78
C ARG A 1126 9.84 12.82 -5.42
N HIS A 1127 9.95 11.70 -4.71
CA HIS A 1127 10.52 10.46 -5.26
C HIS A 1127 9.67 9.89 -6.39
N LEU A 1128 8.34 9.85 -6.19
CA LEU A 1128 7.41 9.35 -7.20
C LEU A 1128 7.40 10.23 -8.45
N SER A 1129 7.42 11.56 -8.28
CA SER A 1129 7.44 12.52 -9.39
C SER A 1129 8.69 12.36 -10.24
N MET A 1130 9.87 12.22 -9.61
CA MET A 1130 11.13 12.09 -10.32
C MET A 1130 11.23 10.76 -11.08
N ILE A 1131 10.69 9.67 -10.52
CA ILE A 1131 10.63 8.38 -11.19
C ILE A 1131 9.68 8.44 -12.39
N ALA A 1132 8.51 9.07 -12.23
CA ALA A 1132 7.58 9.26 -13.35
C ALA A 1132 8.17 10.15 -14.45
N ASP A 1133 8.87 11.23 -14.09
CA ASP A 1133 9.58 12.11 -15.05
C ASP A 1133 10.66 11.36 -15.81
N PHE A 1134 11.46 10.54 -15.12
CA PHE A 1134 12.47 9.71 -15.78
C PHE A 1134 11.86 8.68 -16.74
N MET A 1135 10.73 8.06 -16.37
CA MET A 1135 10.03 7.11 -17.24
C MET A 1135 9.37 7.77 -18.46
N THR A 1136 9.10 9.06 -18.41
CA THR A 1136 8.39 9.81 -19.44
C THR A 1136 9.27 10.82 -20.20
N LEU A 1137 10.58 10.81 -19.94
CA LEU A 1137 11.56 11.77 -20.47
C LEU A 1137 11.51 11.91 -22.00
N ASP A 1138 11.37 10.80 -22.72
CA ASP A 1138 11.38 10.76 -24.19
C ASP A 1138 9.99 11.00 -24.82
N GLY A 1139 8.97 11.31 -24.01
CA GLY A 1139 7.58 11.38 -24.44
C GLY A 1139 6.87 10.01 -24.52
N GLY A 1140 7.59 8.93 -24.22
CA GLY A 1140 7.09 7.55 -24.19
C GLY A 1140 6.86 7.01 -22.77
N TYR A 1141 6.78 5.68 -22.65
CA TYR A 1141 6.73 4.97 -21.37
C TYR A 1141 7.91 4.01 -21.26
N ARG A 1142 9.01 4.50 -20.69
CA ARG A 1142 10.28 3.79 -20.58
C ARG A 1142 10.26 2.75 -19.44
N PRO A 1143 10.54 1.46 -19.71
CA PRO A 1143 10.72 0.45 -18.67
C PRO A 1143 12.05 0.62 -17.91
N MET A 1144 12.08 0.27 -16.64
CA MET A 1144 13.31 0.19 -15.83
C MET A 1144 13.80 -1.25 -15.74
N ASN A 1145 14.17 -1.81 -16.89
CA ASN A 1145 14.73 -3.14 -17.02
C ASN A 1145 15.97 -3.12 -17.95
N ARG A 1146 16.49 -4.29 -18.30
CA ARG A 1146 17.61 -4.46 -19.24
C ARG A 1146 17.37 -3.78 -20.59
N ILE A 1147 16.14 -3.89 -21.14
CA ILE A 1147 15.78 -3.29 -22.44
C ILE A 1147 15.82 -1.77 -22.34
N GLY A 1148 15.26 -1.20 -21.27
CA GLY A 1148 15.26 0.24 -21.02
C GLY A 1148 16.64 0.82 -20.71
N ILE A 1149 17.56 0.06 -20.11
CA ILE A 1149 18.96 0.51 -19.98
C ILE A 1149 19.67 0.41 -21.33
N GLY A 1150 19.48 -0.68 -22.08
CA GLY A 1150 20.13 -0.90 -23.37
C GLY A 1150 19.82 0.19 -24.39
N GLN A 1151 18.54 0.57 -24.50
CA GLN A 1151 18.05 1.54 -25.48
C GLN A 1151 18.38 3.00 -25.12
N PHE A 1152 18.22 3.38 -23.84
CA PHE A 1152 18.23 4.80 -23.44
C PHE A 1152 19.48 5.24 -22.67
N SER A 1153 20.28 4.31 -22.11
CA SER A 1153 21.53 4.69 -21.45
C SER A 1153 22.58 5.05 -22.50
N THR A 1154 23.35 6.10 -22.25
CA THR A 1154 24.42 6.55 -23.14
C THR A 1154 25.79 6.04 -22.74
N SER A 1155 25.99 5.60 -21.49
CA SER A 1155 27.28 5.10 -20.99
C SER A 1155 27.43 3.60 -21.30
N PRO A 1156 28.40 3.20 -22.14
CA PRO A 1156 28.70 1.79 -22.39
C PRO A 1156 29.04 1.03 -21.11
N PHE A 1157 29.82 1.62 -20.20
CA PHE A 1157 30.16 0.98 -18.92
C PHE A 1157 28.93 0.84 -18.01
N GLY A 1158 28.01 1.79 -18.04
CA GLY A 1158 26.71 1.67 -17.37
C GLY A 1158 25.93 0.43 -17.83
N LYS A 1159 25.89 0.19 -19.14
CA LYS A 1159 25.23 -1.00 -19.73
C LYS A 1159 25.96 -2.30 -19.35
N MET A 1160 27.29 -2.33 -19.50
CA MET A 1160 28.11 -3.52 -19.24
C MET A 1160 28.05 -3.98 -17.77
N THR A 1161 27.92 -3.05 -16.82
CA THR A 1161 27.89 -3.34 -15.38
C THR A 1161 26.51 -3.73 -14.85
N PHE A 1162 25.47 -3.68 -15.69
CA PHE A 1162 24.15 -4.15 -15.29
C PHE A 1162 24.04 -5.67 -15.47
N GLU A 1163 23.96 -6.13 -16.73
CA GLU A 1163 23.77 -7.52 -17.15
C GLU A 1163 24.32 -7.73 -18.57
N THR A 1164 24.70 -8.97 -18.93
CA THR A 1164 25.17 -9.34 -20.29
C THR A 1164 26.28 -8.47 -20.87
N ALA A 1165 27.35 -8.25 -20.09
CA ALA A 1165 28.49 -7.41 -20.46
C ALA A 1165 29.06 -7.69 -21.87
N THR A 1166 29.14 -8.96 -22.27
CA THR A 1166 29.67 -9.37 -23.58
C THR A 1166 28.83 -8.87 -24.76
N LYS A 1167 27.50 -8.76 -24.61
CA LYS A 1167 26.64 -8.21 -25.68
C LYS A 1167 26.96 -6.72 -25.87
N PHE A 1168 26.93 -5.96 -24.79
CA PHE A 1168 27.11 -4.51 -24.82
C PHE A 1168 28.54 -4.09 -25.17
N ILE A 1169 29.57 -4.85 -24.78
CA ILE A 1169 30.95 -4.53 -25.18
C ILE A 1169 31.17 -4.73 -26.67
N VAL A 1170 30.56 -5.77 -27.27
CA VAL A 1170 30.65 -6.01 -28.71
C VAL A 1170 29.90 -4.91 -29.45
N GLU A 1171 28.68 -4.59 -29.03
CA GLU A 1171 27.87 -3.50 -29.59
C GLU A 1171 28.61 -2.15 -29.55
N ALA A 1172 29.11 -1.76 -28.38
CA ALA A 1172 29.89 -0.53 -28.21
C ALA A 1172 31.17 -0.52 -29.06
N ALA A 1173 31.86 -1.67 -29.17
CA ALA A 1173 33.05 -1.79 -30.01
C ALA A 1173 32.71 -1.73 -31.51
N THR A 1174 31.58 -2.29 -31.94
CA THR A 1174 31.13 -2.25 -33.34
C THR A 1174 30.70 -0.84 -33.76
N HIS A 1175 30.07 -0.09 -32.86
CA HIS A 1175 29.65 1.29 -33.11
C HIS A 1175 30.75 2.33 -32.84
N GLY A 1176 31.85 1.94 -32.19
CA GLY A 1176 32.93 2.85 -31.83
C GLY A 1176 32.53 3.86 -30.75
N GLU A 1177 31.67 3.46 -29.82
CA GLU A 1177 31.18 4.32 -28.75
C GLU A 1177 32.29 4.71 -27.76
N ALA A 1178 32.26 5.97 -27.29
CA ALA A 1178 33.19 6.49 -26.30
C ALA A 1178 32.46 6.82 -25.00
N ASP A 1179 33.00 6.37 -23.87
CA ASP A 1179 32.46 6.68 -22.54
C ASP A 1179 33.20 7.88 -21.91
N PHE A 1180 32.46 8.90 -21.51
CA PHE A 1180 33.00 10.10 -20.86
C PHE A 1180 33.28 9.94 -19.36
N LEU A 1181 32.99 8.78 -18.78
CA LEU A 1181 33.23 8.44 -17.38
C LEU A 1181 32.51 9.38 -16.43
N GLU A 1182 31.33 9.84 -16.82
CA GLU A 1182 30.48 10.68 -15.98
C GLU A 1182 29.51 9.84 -15.14
N CYS A 1183 29.15 8.66 -15.64
CA CYS A 1183 28.36 7.68 -14.91
C CYS A 1183 29.14 7.18 -13.67
N PRO A 1184 28.48 7.07 -12.49
CA PRO A 1184 29.14 6.56 -11.28
C PRO A 1184 29.75 5.17 -11.48
N SER A 1185 29.06 4.26 -12.17
CA SER A 1185 29.57 2.90 -12.43
C SER A 1185 30.84 2.91 -13.27
N ALA A 1186 30.89 3.73 -14.33
CA ALA A 1186 32.08 3.89 -15.16
C ALA A 1186 33.27 4.46 -14.36
N SER A 1187 32.99 5.43 -13.48
CA SER A 1187 34.00 6.03 -12.60
C SER A 1187 34.59 5.01 -11.63
N VAL A 1188 33.73 4.21 -10.98
CA VAL A 1188 34.13 3.17 -10.02
C VAL A 1188 34.95 2.08 -10.72
N CYS A 1189 34.54 1.60 -11.89
CA CYS A 1189 35.27 0.58 -12.65
C CYS A 1189 36.71 0.98 -12.99
N LEU A 1190 36.96 2.27 -13.23
CA LEU A 1190 38.29 2.79 -13.56
C LEU A 1190 39.03 3.43 -12.36
N GLY A 1191 38.45 3.35 -11.16
CA GLY A 1191 39.06 3.92 -9.94
C GLY A 1191 39.13 5.44 -9.91
N LYS A 1192 38.22 6.14 -10.60
CA LYS A 1192 38.06 7.60 -10.54
C LYS A 1192 37.01 7.99 -9.49
N PRO A 1193 37.15 9.16 -8.84
CA PRO A 1193 36.11 9.65 -7.94
C PRO A 1193 34.82 9.91 -8.74
N PRO A 1194 33.66 9.41 -8.29
CA PRO A 1194 32.39 9.61 -8.99
C PRO A 1194 31.99 11.09 -8.95
N LYS A 1195 31.43 11.61 -10.06
CA LYS A 1195 30.98 13.02 -10.19
C LYS A 1195 29.62 13.28 -9.51
N VAL A 1196 29.44 12.77 -8.29
CA VAL A 1196 28.21 12.89 -7.47
C VAL A 1196 28.64 13.25 -6.05
N GLY A 1197 27.81 14.02 -5.32
CA GLY A 1197 28.10 14.46 -3.96
C GLY A 1197 29.37 15.33 -3.88
N THR A 1198 30.32 14.95 -3.02
CA THR A 1198 31.58 15.66 -2.80
C THR A 1198 32.51 15.66 -4.02
N GLY A 1199 32.32 14.75 -4.98
CA GLY A 1199 33.13 14.64 -6.19
C GLY A 1199 32.71 15.56 -7.35
N ILE A 1200 31.65 16.37 -7.19
CA ILE A 1200 31.13 17.22 -8.28
C ILE A 1200 31.95 18.49 -8.54
N PHE A 1201 32.74 18.94 -7.56
CA PHE A 1201 33.57 20.15 -7.66
C PHE A 1201 35.05 19.85 -7.40
N GLY A 1202 35.92 20.71 -7.94
CA GLY A 1202 37.34 20.70 -7.66
C GLY A 1202 37.69 21.70 -6.56
N LEU A 1203 38.60 21.33 -5.66
CA LEU A 1203 39.18 22.24 -4.68
C LEU A 1203 40.48 22.82 -5.21
N LEU A 1204 40.61 24.15 -5.15
CA LEU A 1204 41.81 24.89 -5.53
C LEU A 1204 42.28 25.71 -4.31
N GLN A 1205 43.55 25.55 -3.93
CA GLN A 1205 44.13 26.34 -2.85
C GLN A 1205 44.44 27.76 -3.35
N ASN A 1206 43.93 28.77 -2.66
CA ASN A 1206 44.24 30.16 -2.97
C ASN A 1206 45.56 30.58 -2.29
N LEU A 1207 46.65 30.58 -3.06
CA LEU A 1207 48.00 30.90 -2.59
C LEU A 1207 48.19 32.39 -2.22
N GLU A 1208 47.30 33.29 -2.68
CA GLU A 1208 47.43 34.74 -2.43
C GLU A 1208 47.04 35.14 -1.00
N LEU A 1209 46.10 34.40 -0.38
CA LEU A 1209 45.63 34.64 0.99
C LEU A 1209 46.63 34.18 2.08
N GLU A 1210 47.63 33.38 1.69
CA GLU A 1210 48.66 32.84 2.60
C GLU A 1210 49.94 33.68 2.65
N GLN A 1211 50.03 34.80 1.92
CA GLN A 1211 51.14 35.73 2.18
C GLN A 1211 51.02 36.18 3.63
N PRO A 1212 52.01 35.86 4.50
CA PRO A 1212 51.98 36.36 5.85
C PRO A 1212 51.95 37.88 5.74
N MET A 1213 51.00 38.54 6.41
CA MET A 1213 51.14 39.97 6.63
C MET A 1213 52.50 40.15 7.32
N GLU A 1214 53.47 40.71 6.59
CA GLU A 1214 54.76 41.13 7.14
C GLU A 1214 54.44 42.02 8.34
N THR A 1215 54.66 41.48 9.54
CA THR A 1215 54.52 42.18 10.81
C THR A 1215 55.88 42.29 11.47
#